data_AF-A0A7J6G4H6-F1
#
_entry.id   AF-A0A7J6G4H6-F1
#
_cell.length_a   1.000
_cell.length_b   1.000
_cell.length_c   1.000
_cell.angle_alpha   90.00
_cell.angle_beta   90.00
_cell.angle_gamma   90.00
#
_symmetry.space_group_name_H-M   'P 1'
#
loop_
_entity.id
_entity.type
_entity.pdbx_description
1 polymer ?
#
loop_
_entity_poly.entity_id
_entity_poly.type
_entity_poly.pdbx_seq_one_letter_code
_entity_poly.pdbx_strand_id
1 'polypeptide(L)'
;MMSSQVSTLTTLNNLSISTPPSTSSKLRLSSSSYHSLSQRTHIPFHVYKHPSAILLELCTSLQELRQIIPLIIKNGLYGELLFQTKLLSLFCKYGSIVEAVRVFESVEDKADCDDVEPVVYNFTYLLKVIGDNSDLRRGKEIHGQLITSGFALNLFAMTSVVNLYAKCGRIDEAYKMFDRMPERDLVSWNTIIAGYAQNGHAKKALSLIVRMQHEGQRPDSVTLVTVLPAAADVKSLRIGKSIHGYVLRAGFESHVNIATALVDMYSKCGYVGIARLIFNRMRERTVVSWNSMIDGYVQSDDPKEALEIFQKMLDEGFEPSNVTIMEALHACGDLGDIEREVDIAAKIFENLQGKTPVSWNAMILGYAQNGQVKEALSHFSEMQSQNIKMDTFTMVSVIPALAELSITRQAKWIHGLVIRSCFDKNVFVMTALVDMYAKCGAINTARKLFDMMGERHVTTWNAMIDGYGTHGVEKLHHSGLVEEGLESFESMKKDYGLEPAMDHYGAMVDLLGACRIHKNVELGEKAAMKIFQLNPNDGGYHVLLSNIYASASMWDKVAEIRTMMEKKGLKKTPGCSLVDLGKELHTFYSGSTLHPQSKQIYSFLETLGEKIKAAGYVPDTNSIHDVEDDVQKQLLNSHSEKLAISFGLLNTSPGTTLHIRKNLRVCGDCHKATKYISLVTGREIIVRDMHRFHHFKNGTCSCGDYWKLVQAFTFTMLPLVCKRLSLLKSRPPPFGHGFSIFQSFIRPMTESSSSNDPQNFTVSYLQNSCGLSHNSAIAASKKLLFENSEQPDSVLELLRSQGLTKSQIEKIIVTRPQLLEANLEDTLRPKMEFLKSLGFSGASMVKLVTKDPRMLDCDVVESVQLFRARGFSDEQIKGLTMKLPSLHFYNVNKIVKPKLEFFKSMGFTAEDVARIVSSEPYILERSLENHIIPCIEVLKRVLGTDENVRKVIKACYWILEYNLEKMLEPNIAMLKSHGVPENIIMNMFLAHPRTFLLRPQQITEILAEVEKLGFNPNTSLFVLAIRSMAVMSKTLWEQKVEAYKSFGLTEDQVYTAFKLQPMCMITSEKKIKKVMHFLINKLNMDASMICRNPNLLMLSLEKRLIPRSSVLQLLISSGFLKEDINIIYYLRMPEQQFVEKLVRKYKPLLPNIVNAHEGRIEFLGFPVILKS
;
A
#
# COMPACT_ATOMS: atom_id res chain seq x y z
N MET A 1 30.49 17.80 33.43
CA MET A 1 30.34 19.24 33.75
C MET A 1 31.01 19.99 32.60
N MET A 2 30.29 20.77 31.80
CA MET A 2 29.93 22.18 32.03
C MET A 2 31.19 23.08 32.12
N SER A 3 31.32 24.20 31.38
CA SER A 3 30.30 24.91 30.56
C SER A 3 30.87 25.86 29.48
N SER A 4 30.17 25.92 28.33
CA SER A 4 29.84 27.10 27.50
C SER A 4 30.85 28.21 27.12
N GLN A 5 30.88 28.48 25.79
CA GLN A 5 30.82 29.80 25.12
C GLN A 5 32.08 30.66 24.79
N VAL A 6 32.24 30.87 23.46
CA VAL A 6 32.28 32.18 22.75
C VAL A 6 33.61 32.92 22.46
N SER A 7 33.72 33.32 21.17
CA SER A 7 34.37 34.51 20.56
C SER A 7 35.70 34.40 19.80
N THR A 8 35.70 35.12 18.66
CA THR A 8 36.81 35.73 17.89
C THR A 8 38.03 34.91 17.48
N LEU A 9 38.27 34.85 16.16
CA LEU A 9 39.61 34.86 15.58
C LEU A 9 39.62 35.44 14.15
N THR A 10 40.12 36.66 14.00
CA THR A 10 40.51 37.28 12.73
C THR A 10 42.02 37.37 12.65
N THR A 11 42.67 36.92 11.57
CA THR A 11 43.91 37.55 11.04
C THR A 11 44.35 37.03 9.66
N LEU A 12 44.63 38.00 8.77
CA LEU A 12 45.74 38.08 7.79
C LEU A 12 45.84 37.18 6.54
N ASN A 13 46.04 37.87 5.41
CA ASN A 13 46.53 37.40 4.11
C ASN A 13 48.07 37.47 4.00
N ASN A 14 48.63 36.78 2.98
CA ASN A 14 49.92 37.00 2.28
C ASN A 14 50.00 35.93 1.15
N LEU A 15 50.73 35.97 0.01
CA LEU A 15 51.50 36.90 -0.87
C LEU A 15 51.72 36.08 -2.19
N SER A 16 52.08 36.57 -3.40
CA SER A 16 52.14 37.87 -4.11
C SER A 16 52.50 37.56 -5.60
N ILE A 17 53.00 38.54 -6.40
CA ILE A 17 53.72 38.38 -7.72
C ILE A 17 52.84 37.90 -8.91
N SER A 18 52.91 38.43 -10.15
CA SER A 18 53.50 39.64 -10.76
C SER A 18 52.88 39.94 -12.16
N THR A 19 53.26 41.05 -12.82
CA THR A 19 52.77 41.54 -14.14
C THR A 19 53.95 42.04 -15.01
N PRO A 20 53.75 42.61 -16.23
CA PRO A 20 53.10 42.13 -17.46
C PRO A 20 54.14 42.04 -18.63
N PRO A 21 53.82 42.06 -19.97
CA PRO A 21 53.27 43.21 -20.71
C PRO A 21 52.19 42.82 -21.78
N SER A 22 51.90 43.72 -22.73
CA SER A 22 50.64 43.80 -23.49
C SER A 22 50.73 43.61 -25.02
N THR A 23 49.64 43.16 -25.64
CA THR A 23 49.15 43.66 -26.96
C THR A 23 47.62 43.60 -27.08
N SER A 24 47.08 44.40 -27.99
CA SER A 24 45.65 44.67 -28.29
C SER A 24 44.79 43.42 -28.64
N SER A 25 43.44 43.42 -28.60
CA SER A 25 42.53 44.57 -28.85
C SER A 25 41.09 44.44 -28.29
N LYS A 26 40.46 45.62 -28.06
CA LYS A 26 39.03 45.96 -28.09
C LYS A 26 37.97 44.89 -27.74
N LEU A 27 37.40 45.00 -26.53
CA LEU A 27 35.94 45.09 -26.31
C LEU A 27 35.67 45.81 -24.99
N ARG A 28 34.71 46.73 -24.94
CA ARG A 28 34.39 47.52 -23.73
C ARG A 28 33.29 46.81 -22.93
N LEU A 29 33.66 46.20 -21.81
CA LEU A 29 32.74 45.94 -20.69
C LEU A 29 33.05 46.96 -19.59
N SER A 30 32.11 47.86 -19.31
CA SER A 30 32.18 48.79 -18.19
C SER A 30 31.85 48.08 -16.89
N SER A 31 32.64 48.34 -15.86
CA SER A 31 32.60 47.74 -14.52
C SER A 31 31.22 47.72 -13.86
N SER A 32 30.94 46.64 -13.15
CA SER A 32 29.82 46.53 -12.20
C SER A 32 29.99 47.45 -10.99
N SER A 33 28.91 48.12 -10.58
CA SER A 33 28.73 48.61 -9.21
C SER A 33 28.11 47.48 -8.37
N TYR A 34 28.85 46.96 -7.38
CA TYR A 34 28.32 46.01 -6.41
C TYR A 34 27.39 46.74 -5.42
N HIS A 35 26.08 46.77 -5.70
CA HIS A 35 25.11 47.21 -4.69
C HIS A 35 24.94 46.15 -3.60
N SER A 36 25.38 46.50 -2.39
CA SER A 36 25.32 45.63 -1.22
C SER A 36 23.88 45.46 -0.70
N LEU A 37 23.57 44.25 -0.22
CA LEU A 37 22.29 43.90 0.41
C LEU A 37 22.13 44.54 1.81
N SER A 38 22.09 45.87 1.89
CA SER A 38 21.91 46.60 3.17
C SER A 38 21.36 48.02 3.08
N GLN A 39 20.41 48.29 2.20
CA GLN A 39 19.53 49.46 2.35
C GLN A 39 18.06 49.05 2.43
N ARG A 40 17.50 49.11 3.65
CA ARG A 40 16.07 49.42 3.79
C ARG A 40 15.93 50.86 3.31
N THR A 41 15.18 51.10 2.24
CA THR A 41 14.79 52.46 1.84
C THR A 41 14.10 53.12 3.03
N HIS A 42 14.67 54.23 3.51
CA HIS A 42 14.20 54.89 4.72
C HIS A 42 12.92 55.70 4.41
N ILE A 43 11.79 55.00 4.34
CA ILE A 43 10.46 55.61 4.21
C ILE A 43 10.28 56.60 5.38
N PRO A 44 10.12 57.91 5.13
CA PRO A 44 10.04 58.89 6.20
C PRO A 44 8.84 58.65 7.13
N PHE A 45 9.05 58.84 8.44
CA PHE A 45 8.03 58.56 9.46
C PHE A 45 6.72 59.36 9.32
N HIS A 46 6.74 60.45 8.54
CA HIS A 46 5.54 61.22 8.19
C HIS A 46 4.65 60.51 7.16
N VAL A 47 5.21 59.66 6.27
CA VAL A 47 4.45 58.96 5.21
C VAL A 47 3.44 57.98 5.83
N TYR A 48 3.86 57.23 6.84
CA TYR A 48 2.98 56.32 7.61
C TYR A 48 1.88 57.06 8.40
N LYS A 49 2.05 58.35 8.70
CA LYS A 49 1.05 59.18 9.39
C LYS A 49 0.14 59.97 8.44
N HIS A 50 0.36 59.88 7.12
CA HIS A 50 -0.47 60.61 6.17
C HIS A 50 -1.91 60.04 6.17
N PRO A 51 -2.96 60.87 6.13
CA PRO A 51 -4.36 60.40 6.16
C PRO A 51 -4.67 59.35 5.09
N SER A 52 -4.09 59.48 3.89
CA SER A 52 -4.24 58.50 2.81
C SER A 52 -3.67 57.11 3.14
N ALA A 53 -2.61 57.01 3.96
CA ALA A 53 -2.07 55.72 4.37
C ALA A 53 -3.05 55.01 5.32
N ILE A 54 -3.56 55.75 6.31
CA ILE A 54 -4.56 55.26 7.28
C ILE A 54 -5.85 54.84 6.56
N LEU A 55 -6.31 55.61 5.56
CA LEU A 55 -7.46 55.25 4.73
C LEU A 55 -7.23 53.95 3.93
N LEU A 56 -6.01 53.69 3.43
CA LEU A 56 -5.68 52.40 2.80
C LEU A 56 -5.56 51.24 3.81
N GLU A 57 -5.32 51.51 5.09
CA GLU A 57 -5.34 50.46 6.12
C GLU A 57 -6.76 50.08 6.52
N LEU A 58 -7.66 51.06 6.60
CA LEU A 58 -9.07 50.89 6.96
C LEU A 58 -9.98 50.52 5.77
N CYS A 59 -9.47 50.56 4.53
CA CYS A 59 -10.22 50.23 3.33
C CYS A 59 -10.81 48.81 3.39
N THR A 60 -12.14 48.71 3.29
CA THR A 60 -12.88 47.44 3.39
C THR A 60 -13.34 46.90 2.03
N SER A 61 -13.51 47.77 1.02
CA SER A 61 -14.08 47.43 -0.30
C SER A 61 -13.34 48.06 -1.49
N LEU A 62 -13.57 47.52 -2.71
CA LEU A 62 -13.07 48.09 -3.97
C LEU A 62 -13.62 49.50 -4.25
N GLN A 63 -14.83 49.80 -3.78
CA GLN A 63 -15.49 51.09 -4.02
C GLN A 63 -14.86 52.20 -3.17
N GLU A 64 -14.52 51.91 -1.91
CA GLU A 64 -13.71 52.81 -1.07
C GLU A 64 -12.30 53.00 -1.65
N LEU A 65 -11.64 51.92 -2.10
CA LEU A 65 -10.31 51.98 -2.71
C LEU A 65 -10.26 52.97 -3.88
N ARG A 66 -11.26 52.90 -4.77
CA ARG A 66 -11.41 53.82 -5.91
C ARG A 66 -11.68 55.27 -5.50
N GLN A 67 -12.28 55.52 -4.33
CA GLN A 67 -12.47 56.87 -3.79
C GLN A 67 -11.20 57.43 -3.11
N ILE A 68 -10.35 56.56 -2.54
CA ILE A 68 -9.10 56.95 -1.88
C ILE A 68 -8.00 57.30 -2.91
N ILE A 69 -7.99 56.65 -4.08
CA ILE A 69 -6.94 56.83 -5.11
C ILE A 69 -6.81 58.28 -5.61
N PRO A 70 -7.87 59.03 -5.94
CA PRO A 70 -7.77 60.46 -6.29
C PRO A 70 -7.12 61.31 -5.19
N LEU A 71 -7.28 60.96 -3.91
CA LEU A 71 -6.62 61.63 -2.80
C LEU A 71 -5.12 61.28 -2.72
N ILE A 72 -4.71 60.07 -3.11
CA ILE A 72 -3.30 59.68 -3.19
C ILE A 72 -2.61 60.42 -4.35
N ILE A 73 -3.26 60.47 -5.52
CA ILE A 73 -2.75 61.17 -6.71
C ILE A 73 -2.62 62.68 -6.43
N LYS A 74 -3.67 63.32 -5.88
CA LYS A 74 -3.67 64.77 -5.58
C LYS A 74 -2.56 65.20 -4.61
N ASN A 75 -2.10 64.31 -3.73
CA ASN A 75 -1.02 64.59 -2.78
C ASN A 75 0.36 64.12 -3.29
N GLY A 76 0.51 63.73 -4.56
CA GLY A 76 1.77 63.23 -5.15
C GLY A 76 2.17 61.81 -4.74
N LEU A 77 1.59 61.27 -3.67
CA LEU A 77 1.93 59.99 -3.03
C LEU A 77 1.72 58.73 -3.89
N TYR A 78 1.25 58.84 -5.13
CA TYR A 78 1.11 57.69 -6.05
C TYR A 78 2.46 57.15 -6.55
N GLY A 79 3.53 57.96 -6.49
CA GLY A 79 4.90 57.50 -6.79
C GLY A 79 5.57 56.73 -5.64
N GLU A 80 5.06 56.86 -4.41
CA GLU A 80 5.69 56.27 -3.22
C GLU A 80 5.55 54.74 -3.18
N LEU A 81 6.67 54.04 -3.00
CA LEU A 81 6.74 52.58 -2.99
C LEU A 81 5.74 51.95 -1.99
N LEU A 82 5.60 52.54 -0.81
CA LEU A 82 4.65 52.08 0.21
C LEU A 82 3.20 52.13 -0.30
N PHE A 83 2.83 53.21 -0.99
CA PHE A 83 1.50 53.38 -1.54
C PHE A 83 1.25 52.46 -2.73
N GLN A 84 2.23 52.30 -3.62
CA GLN A 84 2.12 51.36 -4.75
C GLN A 84 1.93 49.91 -4.28
N THR A 85 2.78 49.41 -3.38
CA THR A 85 2.66 48.03 -2.87
C THR A 85 1.35 47.82 -2.08
N LYS A 86 0.87 48.83 -1.33
CA LYS A 86 -0.41 48.76 -0.61
C LYS A 86 -1.62 48.80 -1.57
N LEU A 87 -1.64 49.71 -2.55
CA LEU A 87 -2.68 49.78 -3.58
C LEU A 87 -2.75 48.47 -4.39
N LEU A 88 -1.59 47.95 -4.80
CA LEU A 88 -1.47 46.69 -5.51
C LEU A 88 -2.06 45.53 -4.71
N SER A 89 -1.70 45.43 -3.43
CA SER A 89 -2.23 44.39 -2.54
C SER A 89 -3.75 44.49 -2.34
N LEU A 90 -4.29 45.71 -2.23
CA LEU A 90 -5.72 45.93 -2.07
C LEU A 90 -6.51 45.65 -3.36
N PHE A 91 -6.02 46.08 -4.53
CA PHE A 91 -6.65 45.74 -5.82
C PHE A 91 -6.70 44.23 -6.05
N CYS A 92 -5.61 43.52 -5.75
CA CYS A 92 -5.57 42.06 -5.78
C CYS A 92 -6.53 41.42 -4.76
N LYS A 93 -6.55 41.90 -3.51
CA LYS A 93 -7.47 41.45 -2.44
C LYS A 93 -8.94 41.57 -2.85
N TYR A 94 -9.29 42.62 -3.62
CA TYR A 94 -10.64 42.85 -4.11
C TYR A 94 -10.89 42.38 -5.55
N GLY A 95 -10.05 41.49 -6.07
CA GLY A 95 -10.25 40.80 -7.36
C GLY A 95 -10.06 41.65 -8.62
N SER A 96 -9.65 42.92 -8.49
CA SER A 96 -9.51 43.82 -9.63
C SER A 96 -8.11 43.75 -10.24
N ILE A 97 -7.81 42.61 -10.88
CA ILE A 97 -6.50 42.35 -11.51
C ILE A 97 -6.16 43.40 -12.58
N VAL A 98 -7.17 43.91 -13.31
CA VAL A 98 -6.98 44.98 -14.31
C VAL A 98 -6.44 46.26 -13.66
N GLU A 99 -6.97 46.64 -12.50
CA GLU A 99 -6.56 47.88 -11.82
C GLU A 99 -5.24 47.69 -11.06
N ALA A 100 -4.95 46.47 -10.60
CA ALA A 100 -3.63 46.08 -10.09
C ALA A 100 -2.51 46.19 -11.16
N VAL A 101 -2.77 45.76 -12.41
CA VAL A 101 -1.83 45.94 -13.53
C VAL A 101 -1.66 47.41 -13.90
N ARG A 102 -2.72 48.21 -13.85
CA ARG A 102 -2.70 49.65 -14.12
C ARG A 102 -1.85 50.48 -13.15
N VAL A 103 -1.47 49.96 -11.99
CA VAL A 103 -0.48 50.61 -11.10
C VAL A 103 0.90 50.74 -11.77
N PHE A 104 1.18 49.94 -12.81
CA PHE A 104 2.40 49.93 -13.60
C PHE A 104 2.24 50.56 -15.00
N GLU A 105 1.02 50.99 -15.38
CA GLU A 105 0.79 51.71 -16.63
C GLU A 105 1.12 53.21 -16.43
N SER A 106 1.87 53.80 -17.36
CA SER A 106 2.21 55.22 -17.32
C SER A 106 0.95 56.07 -17.55
N VAL A 107 0.44 56.71 -16.50
CA VAL A 107 -0.61 57.72 -16.62
C VAL A 107 -0.05 58.92 -17.39
N GLU A 108 -0.62 59.22 -18.56
CA GLU A 108 -0.08 60.16 -19.56
C GLU A 108 -0.12 61.66 -19.11
N ASP A 109 -0.60 61.95 -17.90
CA ASP A 109 -0.66 63.27 -17.26
C ASP A 109 0.47 63.50 -16.22
N LYS A 110 1.70 63.06 -16.50
CA LYS A 110 2.88 63.29 -15.62
C LYS A 110 4.08 63.86 -16.39
N ALA A 111 4.14 65.19 -16.47
CA ALA A 111 5.26 65.92 -17.07
C ALA A 111 6.46 66.13 -16.13
N ASP A 112 6.26 66.08 -14.80
CA ASP A 112 7.27 66.45 -13.79
C ASP A 112 7.38 65.37 -12.68
N CYS A 113 7.91 64.19 -13.02
CA CYS A 113 8.30 63.17 -12.04
C CYS A 113 9.41 62.28 -12.62
N ASP A 114 10.56 62.21 -11.94
CA ASP A 114 11.68 61.35 -12.30
C ASP A 114 11.32 59.85 -12.33
N ASP A 115 12.13 59.05 -13.04
CA ASP A 115 11.93 57.61 -13.26
C ASP A 115 11.79 56.82 -11.95
N VAL A 116 10.56 56.40 -11.63
CA VAL A 116 10.29 55.48 -10.51
C VAL A 116 10.54 54.04 -10.96
N GLU A 117 11.76 53.53 -10.74
CA GLU A 117 12.13 52.15 -11.07
C GLU A 117 11.18 51.12 -10.42
N PRO A 118 10.53 50.23 -11.21
CA PRO A 118 9.61 49.24 -10.67
C PRO A 118 10.31 48.19 -9.79
N VAL A 119 10.05 48.20 -8.48
CA VAL A 119 10.71 47.27 -7.54
C VAL A 119 10.25 45.82 -7.76
N VAL A 120 11.22 44.90 -7.91
CA VAL A 120 11.04 43.45 -8.13
C VAL A 120 9.89 42.82 -7.34
N TYR A 121 9.76 43.19 -6.06
CA TYR A 121 8.72 42.67 -5.17
C TYR A 121 7.30 42.84 -5.74
N ASN A 122 7.00 44.00 -6.33
CA ASN A 122 5.69 44.31 -6.90
C ASN A 122 5.37 43.39 -8.09
N PHE A 123 6.36 43.10 -8.95
CA PHE A 123 6.22 42.09 -10.00
C PHE A 123 5.98 40.69 -9.43
N THR A 124 6.74 40.25 -8.43
CA THR A 124 6.57 38.90 -7.85
C THR A 124 5.21 38.71 -7.19
N TYR A 125 4.65 39.76 -6.58
CA TYR A 125 3.31 39.76 -6.02
C TYR A 125 2.24 39.63 -7.11
N LEU A 126 2.34 40.41 -8.20
CA LEU A 126 1.46 40.26 -9.36
C LEU A 126 1.51 38.85 -9.95
N LEU A 127 2.72 38.33 -10.25
CA LEU A 127 2.91 37.01 -10.85
C LEU A 127 2.29 35.89 -10.00
N LYS A 128 2.39 36.00 -8.67
CA LYS A 128 1.72 35.09 -7.75
C LYS A 128 0.20 35.17 -7.89
N VAL A 129 -0.40 36.35 -7.76
CA VAL A 129 -1.86 36.52 -7.80
C VAL A 129 -2.45 36.15 -9.16
N ILE A 130 -1.76 36.50 -10.25
CA ILE A 130 -2.16 36.14 -11.62
C ILE A 130 -2.10 34.61 -11.80
N GLY A 131 -1.06 33.94 -11.27
CA GLY A 131 -0.97 32.48 -11.24
C GLY A 131 -2.04 31.81 -10.38
N ASP A 132 -2.37 32.39 -9.22
CA ASP A 132 -3.48 31.93 -8.36
C ASP A 132 -4.87 32.07 -9.03
N ASN A 133 -4.99 32.91 -10.08
CA ASN A 133 -6.18 33.06 -10.92
C ASN A 133 -6.05 32.39 -12.31
N SER A 134 -4.95 31.66 -12.56
CA SER A 134 -4.63 30.99 -13.84
C SER A 134 -4.62 31.89 -15.10
N ASP A 135 -4.50 33.21 -14.96
CA ASP A 135 -4.55 34.16 -16.09
C ASP A 135 -3.23 34.20 -16.87
N LEU A 136 -3.06 33.20 -17.74
CA LEU A 136 -1.88 33.04 -18.60
C LEU A 136 -1.67 34.22 -19.57
N ARG A 137 -2.70 35.02 -19.87
CA ARG A 137 -2.56 36.18 -20.75
C ARG A 137 -1.86 37.30 -20.01
N ARG A 138 -2.43 37.78 -18.90
CA ARG A 138 -1.80 38.84 -18.08
C ARG A 138 -0.47 38.37 -17.52
N GLY A 139 -0.32 37.07 -17.23
CA GLY A 139 0.95 36.49 -16.82
C GLY A 139 2.07 36.65 -17.84
N LYS A 140 1.78 36.55 -19.14
CA LYS A 140 2.75 36.82 -20.22
C LYS A 140 3.03 38.32 -20.38
N GLU A 141 2.01 39.16 -20.25
CA GLU A 141 2.13 40.62 -20.34
C GLU A 141 3.06 41.14 -19.21
N ILE A 142 2.84 40.71 -17.95
CA ILE A 142 3.68 41.04 -16.78
C ILE A 142 5.06 40.39 -16.84
N HIS A 143 5.20 39.15 -17.32
CA HIS A 143 6.52 38.55 -17.55
C HIS A 143 7.31 39.34 -18.59
N GLY A 144 6.69 39.78 -19.69
CA GLY A 144 7.32 40.64 -20.69
C GLY A 144 7.86 41.94 -20.08
N GLN A 145 7.04 42.62 -19.29
CA GLN A 145 7.43 43.83 -18.55
C GLN A 145 8.62 43.58 -17.62
N LEU A 146 8.60 42.51 -16.83
CA LEU A 146 9.69 42.12 -15.91
C LEU A 146 11.03 41.94 -16.65
N ILE A 147 11.02 41.33 -17.84
CA ILE A 147 12.22 41.17 -18.68
C ILE A 147 12.70 42.54 -19.20
N THR A 148 11.79 43.41 -19.66
CA THR A 148 12.17 44.76 -20.13
C THR A 148 12.65 45.67 -19.00
N SER A 149 12.19 45.48 -17.77
CA SER A 149 12.70 46.15 -16.56
C SER A 149 14.03 45.55 -16.04
N GLY A 150 14.74 44.74 -16.84
CA GLY A 150 16.08 44.24 -16.52
C GLY A 150 16.15 43.06 -15.55
N PHE A 151 15.02 42.60 -14.99
CA PHE A 151 15.01 41.56 -13.95
C PHE A 151 15.15 40.12 -14.46
N ALA A 152 15.48 39.93 -15.74
CA ALA A 152 15.65 38.63 -16.39
C ALA A 152 16.69 37.69 -15.75
N LEU A 153 17.66 38.25 -15.00
CA LEU A 153 18.68 37.49 -14.26
C LEU A 153 18.40 37.39 -12.75
N ASN A 154 17.31 37.99 -12.26
CA ASN A 154 16.99 38.00 -10.83
C ASN A 154 16.33 36.67 -10.40
N LEU A 155 17.03 35.89 -9.58
CA LEU A 155 16.60 34.58 -9.07
C LEU A 155 15.19 34.58 -8.46
N PHE A 156 14.85 35.58 -7.65
CA PHE A 156 13.55 35.70 -6.99
C PHE A 156 12.42 36.08 -7.97
N ALA A 157 12.73 36.98 -8.91
CA ALA A 157 11.83 37.35 -10.00
C ALA A 157 11.51 36.15 -10.90
N MET A 158 12.54 35.45 -11.39
CA MET A 158 12.39 34.31 -12.29
C MET A 158 11.75 33.09 -11.61
N THR A 159 12.02 32.85 -10.32
CA THR A 159 11.30 31.82 -9.55
C THR A 159 9.79 32.11 -9.50
N SER A 160 9.40 33.39 -9.41
CA SER A 160 7.99 33.80 -9.45
C SER A 160 7.36 33.59 -10.84
N VAL A 161 8.13 33.76 -11.92
CA VAL A 161 7.72 33.43 -13.31
C VAL A 161 7.56 31.92 -13.50
N VAL A 162 8.45 31.10 -12.93
CA VAL A 162 8.32 29.63 -12.93
C VAL A 162 7.03 29.20 -12.22
N ASN A 163 6.75 29.77 -11.03
CA ASN A 163 5.51 29.53 -10.29
C ASN A 163 4.25 29.94 -11.07
N LEU A 164 4.25 31.11 -11.73
CA LEU A 164 3.16 31.54 -12.61
C LEU A 164 2.86 30.47 -13.68
N TYR A 165 3.86 30.11 -14.49
CA TYR A 165 3.63 29.18 -15.60
C TYR A 165 3.25 27.77 -15.12
N ALA A 166 3.76 27.33 -13.96
CA ALA A 166 3.36 26.06 -13.34
C ALA A 166 1.88 26.05 -12.93
N LYS A 167 1.37 27.15 -12.34
CA LYS A 167 -0.05 27.28 -11.95
C LYS A 167 -0.99 27.45 -13.14
N CYS A 168 -0.56 28.17 -14.17
CA CYS A 168 -1.29 28.31 -15.44
C CYS A 168 -1.27 27.04 -16.34
N GLY A 169 -0.94 25.85 -15.82
CA GLY A 169 -0.91 24.60 -16.58
C GLY A 169 0.19 24.50 -17.65
N ARG A 170 1.17 25.41 -17.66
CA ARG A 170 2.23 25.53 -18.69
C ARG A 170 3.58 25.06 -18.17
N ILE A 171 3.59 23.87 -17.58
CA ILE A 171 4.75 23.33 -16.86
C ILE A 171 6.04 23.24 -17.71
N ASP A 172 5.94 22.97 -19.02
CA ASP A 172 7.12 22.97 -19.90
C ASP A 172 7.67 24.37 -20.19
N GLU A 173 6.84 25.42 -20.14
CA GLU A 173 7.35 26.80 -20.17
C GLU A 173 8.00 27.18 -18.84
N ALA A 174 7.42 26.76 -17.71
CA ALA A 174 8.02 26.91 -16.39
C ALA A 174 9.40 26.23 -16.32
N TYR A 175 9.52 25.00 -16.86
CA TYR A 175 10.79 24.29 -16.93
C TYR A 175 11.81 24.96 -17.86
N LYS A 176 11.40 25.47 -19.03
CA LYS A 176 12.29 26.27 -19.90
C LYS A 176 12.82 27.52 -19.20
N MET A 177 12.03 28.17 -18.33
CA MET A 177 12.51 29.31 -17.56
C MET A 177 13.50 28.85 -16.47
N PHE A 178 13.15 27.82 -15.71
CA PHE A 178 13.99 27.22 -14.67
C PHE A 178 15.35 26.74 -15.19
N ASP A 179 15.38 26.08 -16.34
CA ASP A 179 16.62 25.56 -16.94
C ASP A 179 17.50 26.67 -17.52
N ARG A 180 16.93 27.84 -17.83
CA ARG A 180 17.65 29.06 -18.25
C ARG A 180 18.18 29.91 -17.08
N MET A 181 17.74 29.68 -15.85
CA MET A 181 18.25 30.42 -14.69
C MET A 181 19.73 30.04 -14.43
N PRO A 182 20.64 31.02 -14.30
CA PRO A 182 22.08 30.76 -14.14
C PRO A 182 22.43 30.24 -12.74
N GLU A 183 21.67 30.66 -11.73
CA GLU A 183 21.74 30.18 -10.35
C GLU A 183 20.37 29.62 -9.93
N ARG A 184 20.37 28.61 -9.05
CA ARG A 184 19.15 27.91 -8.59
C ARG A 184 19.28 27.56 -7.10
N ASP A 185 18.42 28.13 -6.28
CA ASP A 185 18.31 27.85 -4.85
C ASP A 185 17.23 26.79 -4.54
N LEU A 186 17.10 26.42 -3.26
CA LEU A 186 16.09 25.46 -2.81
C LEU A 186 14.66 25.92 -3.13
N VAL A 187 14.38 27.22 -3.14
CA VAL A 187 13.04 27.75 -3.45
C VAL A 187 12.71 27.51 -4.92
N SER A 188 13.62 27.81 -5.85
CA SER A 188 13.43 27.53 -7.28
C SER A 188 13.27 26.04 -7.58
N TRP A 189 14.07 25.17 -6.94
CA TRP A 189 13.94 23.71 -7.02
C TRP A 189 12.59 23.21 -6.51
N ASN A 190 12.19 23.60 -5.30
CA ASN A 190 10.90 23.23 -4.72
C ASN A 190 9.73 23.74 -5.58
N THR A 191 9.86 24.94 -6.18
CA THR A 191 8.84 25.51 -7.08
C THR A 191 8.61 24.65 -8.33
N ILE A 192 9.67 24.25 -9.06
CA ILE A 192 9.50 23.44 -10.28
C ILE A 192 9.11 21.98 -9.97
N ILE A 193 9.57 21.43 -8.85
CA ILE A 193 9.18 20.08 -8.39
C ILE A 193 7.69 20.06 -8.01
N ALA A 194 7.21 21.07 -7.26
CA ALA A 194 5.79 21.22 -6.94
C ALA A 194 4.93 21.42 -8.19
N GLY A 195 5.40 22.25 -9.14
CA GLY A 195 4.74 22.43 -10.43
C GLY A 195 4.53 21.13 -11.19
N TYR A 196 5.57 20.29 -11.33
CA TYR A 196 5.45 19.00 -12.02
C TYR A 196 4.59 17.98 -11.24
N ALA A 197 4.58 18.03 -9.90
CA ALA A 197 3.69 17.17 -9.10
C ALA A 197 2.21 17.57 -9.27
N GLN A 198 1.90 18.86 -9.11
CA GLN A 198 0.54 19.41 -9.18
C GLN A 198 -0.08 19.28 -10.59
N ASN A 199 0.73 19.30 -11.64
CA ASN A 199 0.29 19.05 -13.02
C ASN A 199 0.27 17.55 -13.41
N GLY A 200 0.22 16.62 -12.44
CA GLY A 200 0.09 15.18 -12.69
C GLY A 200 1.33 14.47 -13.26
N HIS A 201 2.43 15.20 -13.50
CA HIS A 201 3.67 14.68 -14.07
C HIS A 201 4.62 14.12 -12.98
N ALA A 202 4.08 13.37 -12.02
CA ALA A 202 4.78 12.89 -10.82
C ALA A 202 6.13 12.20 -11.11
N LYS A 203 6.23 11.40 -12.17
CA LYS A 203 7.50 10.78 -12.61
C LYS A 203 8.61 11.80 -12.92
N LYS A 204 8.26 12.96 -13.48
CA LYS A 204 9.21 14.04 -13.80
C LYS A 204 9.63 14.79 -12.53
N ALA A 205 8.68 15.09 -11.63
CA ALA A 205 8.98 15.68 -10.32
C ALA A 205 9.99 14.82 -9.53
N LEU A 206 9.78 13.51 -9.49
CA LEU A 206 10.70 12.57 -8.83
C LEU A 206 12.11 12.55 -9.48
N SER A 207 12.21 12.69 -10.81
CA SER A 207 13.50 12.76 -11.51
C SER A 207 14.28 14.05 -11.21
N LEU A 208 13.57 15.16 -10.93
CA LEU A 208 14.21 16.44 -10.60
C LEU A 208 14.87 16.43 -9.22
N ILE A 209 14.42 15.58 -8.27
CA ILE A 209 15.12 15.36 -6.99
C ILE A 209 16.54 14.80 -7.23
N VAL A 210 16.67 13.87 -8.17
CA VAL A 210 17.95 13.25 -8.51
C VAL A 210 18.86 14.27 -9.18
N ARG A 211 18.32 15.12 -10.07
CA ARG A 211 19.06 16.24 -10.66
C ARG A 211 19.50 17.28 -9.61
N MET A 212 18.61 17.68 -8.70
CA MET A 212 18.88 18.56 -7.56
C MET A 212 20.06 18.04 -6.72
N GLN A 213 20.08 16.74 -6.42
CA GLN A 213 21.16 16.09 -5.67
C GLN A 213 22.49 16.02 -6.46
N HIS A 214 22.44 15.84 -7.78
CA HIS A 214 23.64 15.92 -8.64
C HIS A 214 24.18 17.36 -8.77
N GLU A 215 23.30 18.37 -8.78
CA GLU A 215 23.67 19.80 -8.67
C GLU A 215 24.01 20.23 -7.22
N GLY A 216 24.27 19.26 -6.33
CA GLY A 216 24.79 19.47 -4.97
C GLY A 216 23.76 19.89 -3.91
N GLN A 217 22.52 20.17 -4.30
CA GLN A 217 21.47 20.64 -3.40
C GLN A 217 20.85 19.48 -2.62
N ARG A 218 20.59 19.70 -1.32
CA ARG A 218 19.98 18.70 -0.43
C ARG A 218 18.48 18.94 -0.30
N PRO A 219 17.63 17.93 -0.55
CA PRO A 219 16.19 18.02 -0.28
C PRO A 219 15.90 18.43 1.17
N ASP A 220 15.06 19.44 1.34
CA ASP A 220 14.61 19.96 2.62
C ASP A 220 13.24 19.39 3.02
N SER A 221 12.68 19.88 4.12
CA SER A 221 11.35 19.45 4.60
C SER A 221 10.22 19.80 3.63
N VAL A 222 10.34 20.87 2.85
CA VAL A 222 9.37 21.27 1.83
C VAL A 222 9.49 20.34 0.62
N THR A 223 10.71 20.08 0.14
CA THR A 223 10.96 19.11 -0.94
C THR A 223 10.31 17.76 -0.61
N LEU A 224 10.51 17.28 0.62
CA LEU A 224 10.01 15.97 1.06
C LEU A 224 8.48 15.89 1.12
N VAL A 225 7.82 16.93 1.64
CA VAL A 225 6.34 17.00 1.64
C VAL A 225 5.79 17.08 0.21
N THR A 226 6.47 17.78 -0.71
CA THR A 226 6.06 17.86 -2.12
C THR A 226 6.21 16.53 -2.88
N VAL A 227 7.25 15.74 -2.59
CA VAL A 227 7.59 14.56 -3.42
C VAL A 227 7.04 13.23 -2.92
N LEU A 228 6.60 13.14 -1.67
CA LEU A 228 5.95 11.95 -1.13
C LEU A 228 4.59 11.65 -1.82
N PRO A 229 3.70 12.63 -2.06
CA PRO A 229 2.52 12.45 -2.91
C PRO A 229 2.88 11.97 -4.32
N ALA A 230 3.88 12.58 -4.97
CA ALA A 230 4.33 12.13 -6.30
C ALA A 230 4.85 10.67 -6.31
N ALA A 231 5.40 10.17 -5.20
CA ALA A 231 5.75 8.75 -5.05
C ALA A 231 4.51 7.86 -4.83
N ALA A 232 3.47 8.39 -4.18
CA ALA A 232 2.18 7.75 -3.96
C ALA A 232 1.35 7.63 -5.27
N ASP A 233 1.30 8.69 -6.09
CA ASP A 233 0.58 8.73 -7.37
C ASP A 233 1.13 7.71 -8.37
N VAL A 234 2.46 7.54 -8.39
CA VAL A 234 3.16 6.51 -9.20
C VAL A 234 3.10 5.12 -8.52
N LYS A 235 2.45 5.01 -7.35
CA LYS A 235 2.36 3.84 -6.46
C LYS A 235 3.71 3.13 -6.25
N SER A 236 4.79 3.93 -6.20
CA SER A 236 6.16 3.45 -6.28
C SER A 236 6.79 3.27 -4.90
N LEU A 237 6.41 2.17 -4.23
CA LEU A 237 6.93 1.79 -2.91
C LEU A 237 8.47 1.77 -2.84
N ARG A 238 9.18 1.47 -3.94
CA ARG A 238 10.66 1.55 -4.02
C ARG A 238 11.16 2.97 -3.79
N ILE A 239 10.54 3.95 -4.46
CA ILE A 239 10.89 5.37 -4.35
C ILE A 239 10.47 5.89 -2.98
N GLY A 240 9.23 5.61 -2.55
CA GLY A 240 8.72 5.97 -1.22
C GLY A 240 9.60 5.47 -0.06
N LYS A 241 10.04 4.19 -0.10
CA LYS A 241 11.00 3.64 0.87
C LYS A 241 12.37 4.30 0.82
N SER A 242 12.83 4.77 -0.35
CA SER A 242 14.09 5.52 -0.47
C SER A 242 13.99 6.94 0.10
N ILE A 243 12.85 7.61 -0.08
CA ILE A 243 12.55 8.93 0.51
C ILE A 243 12.41 8.82 2.03
N HIS A 244 11.66 7.84 2.54
CA HIS A 244 11.58 7.55 3.98
C HIS A 244 12.97 7.23 4.59
N GLY A 245 13.80 6.49 3.86
CA GLY A 245 15.20 6.25 4.21
C GLY A 245 16.10 7.50 4.14
N TYR A 246 15.69 8.59 3.49
CA TYR A 246 16.33 9.91 3.60
C TYR A 246 15.80 10.70 4.80
N VAL A 247 14.47 10.74 5.01
CA VAL A 247 13.82 11.37 6.17
C VAL A 247 14.51 10.95 7.49
N LEU A 248 14.67 9.64 7.70
CA LEU A 248 15.31 9.05 8.89
C LEU A 248 16.83 9.31 9.01
N ARG A 249 17.51 9.67 7.91
CA ARG A 249 18.95 10.03 7.92
C ARG A 249 19.18 11.53 8.08
N ALA A 250 18.17 12.33 7.76
CA ALA A 250 18.19 13.79 7.88
C ALA A 250 17.58 14.30 9.20
N GLY A 251 17.02 13.41 10.04
CA GLY A 251 16.38 13.76 11.31
C GLY A 251 15.00 14.38 11.16
N PHE A 252 14.33 14.12 10.04
CA PHE A 252 13.04 14.74 9.69
C PHE A 252 11.81 13.95 10.18
N GLU A 253 11.99 12.79 10.81
CA GLU A 253 10.88 11.92 11.25
C GLU A 253 10.00 12.48 12.37
N SER A 254 10.46 13.54 13.04
CA SER A 254 9.71 14.28 14.06
C SER A 254 8.69 15.27 13.48
N HIS A 255 8.82 15.67 12.21
CA HIS A 255 7.93 16.66 11.59
C HIS A 255 6.60 16.03 11.18
N VAL A 256 5.52 16.44 11.86
CA VAL A 256 4.15 15.94 11.65
C VAL A 256 3.74 15.95 10.17
N ASN A 257 4.07 16.99 9.40
CA ASN A 257 3.74 17.09 7.97
C ASN A 257 4.42 16.00 7.12
N ILE A 258 5.66 15.64 7.43
CA ILE A 258 6.41 14.60 6.71
C ILE A 258 5.92 13.22 7.13
N ALA A 259 5.60 13.02 8.42
CA ALA A 259 4.99 11.79 8.89
C ALA A 259 3.60 11.54 8.26
N THR A 260 2.76 12.57 8.15
CA THR A 260 1.47 12.51 7.43
C THR A 260 1.65 12.15 5.95
N ALA A 261 2.59 12.81 5.25
CA ALA A 261 2.87 12.50 3.84
C ALA A 261 3.48 11.09 3.65
N LEU A 262 4.16 10.54 4.66
CA LEU A 262 4.59 9.14 4.67
C LEU A 262 3.42 8.17 4.90
N VAL A 263 2.48 8.49 5.80
CA VAL A 263 1.25 7.72 6.01
C VAL A 263 0.47 7.61 4.69
N ASP A 264 0.15 8.74 4.05
CA ASP A 264 -0.51 8.81 2.75
C ASP A 264 0.17 7.95 1.67
N MET A 265 1.49 8.10 1.53
CA MET A 265 2.27 7.37 0.53
C MET A 265 2.29 5.85 0.78
N TYR A 266 2.41 5.40 2.04
CA TYR A 266 2.34 3.97 2.34
C TYR A 266 0.92 3.40 2.16
N SER A 267 -0.11 4.17 2.51
CA SER A 267 -1.52 3.82 2.28
C SER A 267 -1.81 3.60 0.79
N LYS A 268 -1.58 4.62 -0.06
CA LYS A 268 -1.82 4.56 -1.51
C LYS A 268 -0.98 3.50 -2.27
N CYS A 269 0.14 3.08 -1.68
CA CYS A 269 0.94 1.96 -2.19
C CYS A 269 0.43 0.57 -1.75
N GLY A 270 -0.63 0.47 -0.93
CA GLY A 270 -1.18 -0.79 -0.42
C GLY A 270 -0.49 -1.35 0.83
N TYR A 271 0.15 -0.49 1.65
CA TYR A 271 0.91 -0.90 2.84
C TYR A 271 0.41 -0.18 4.11
N VAL A 272 -0.91 -0.18 4.32
CA VAL A 272 -1.58 0.48 5.47
C VAL A 272 -1.01 0.03 6.82
N GLY A 273 -0.60 -1.24 6.97
CA GLY A 273 0.08 -1.70 8.19
C GLY A 273 1.40 -0.98 8.50
N ILE A 274 2.11 -0.47 7.47
CA ILE A 274 3.29 0.40 7.66
C ILE A 274 2.84 1.84 7.97
N ALA A 275 1.80 2.34 7.29
CA ALA A 275 1.21 3.65 7.56
C ALA A 275 0.74 3.76 9.03
N ARG A 276 -0.03 2.78 9.53
CA ARG A 276 -0.47 2.65 10.92
C ARG A 276 0.70 2.56 11.91
N LEU A 277 1.80 1.91 11.55
CA LEU A 277 3.02 1.88 12.37
C LEU A 277 3.77 3.22 12.43
N ILE A 278 3.67 4.06 11.39
CA ILE A 278 4.20 5.43 11.39
C ILE A 278 3.27 6.32 12.21
N PHE A 279 1.96 6.27 11.92
CA PHE A 279 0.91 7.02 12.62
C PHE A 279 0.93 6.79 14.14
N ASN A 280 0.99 5.53 14.60
CA ASN A 280 1.09 5.17 16.01
C ASN A 280 2.41 5.63 16.69
N ARG A 281 3.40 6.13 15.94
CA ARG A 281 4.68 6.68 16.44
C ARG A 281 4.74 8.21 16.37
N MET A 282 3.75 8.86 15.78
CA MET A 282 3.68 10.33 15.72
C MET A 282 3.40 10.89 17.12
N ARG A 283 4.34 11.70 17.65
CA ARG A 283 4.20 12.36 18.95
C ARG A 283 3.07 13.38 18.95
N GLU A 284 2.97 14.12 17.85
CA GLU A 284 1.91 15.08 17.56
C GLU A 284 1.11 14.55 16.36
N ARG A 285 -0.22 14.59 16.46
CA ARG A 285 -1.15 14.21 15.40
C ARG A 285 -2.10 15.38 15.15
N THR A 286 -2.36 15.67 13.89
CA THR A 286 -3.34 16.68 13.43
C THR A 286 -4.53 15.98 12.80
N VAL A 287 -5.65 16.69 12.62
CA VAL A 287 -6.82 16.18 11.88
C VAL A 287 -6.41 15.62 10.52
N VAL A 288 -5.53 16.30 9.77
CA VAL A 288 -5.01 15.82 8.49
C VAL A 288 -4.28 14.47 8.61
N SER A 289 -3.54 14.24 9.71
CA SER A 289 -2.89 12.93 9.93
C SER A 289 -3.86 11.80 10.28
N TRP A 290 -4.99 12.12 10.93
CA TRP A 290 -6.07 11.16 11.17
C TRP A 290 -6.76 10.81 9.83
N ASN A 291 -7.10 11.82 9.04
CA ASN A 291 -7.68 11.64 7.70
C ASN A 291 -6.86 10.71 6.81
N SER A 292 -5.56 10.98 6.63
CA SER A 292 -4.67 10.12 5.82
C SER A 292 -4.54 8.67 6.36
N MET A 293 -4.97 8.41 7.60
CA MET A 293 -5.07 7.07 8.16
C MET A 293 -6.44 6.42 7.88
N ILE A 294 -7.55 7.20 7.96
CA ILE A 294 -8.92 6.74 7.62
C ILE A 294 -9.01 6.43 6.12
N ASP A 295 -8.67 7.40 5.27
CA ASP A 295 -8.57 7.26 3.81
C ASP A 295 -7.71 6.06 3.40
N GLY A 296 -6.63 5.80 4.13
CA GLY A 296 -5.77 4.64 3.88
C GLY A 296 -6.43 3.29 4.12
N TYR A 297 -7.30 3.18 5.12
CA TYR A 297 -8.10 1.98 5.38
C TYR A 297 -9.26 1.83 4.38
N VAL A 298 -9.94 2.93 4.04
CA VAL A 298 -11.00 2.97 3.01
C VAL A 298 -10.46 2.50 1.65
N GLN A 299 -9.34 3.07 1.17
CA GLN A 299 -8.69 2.68 -0.08
C GLN A 299 -8.15 1.23 -0.10
N SER A 300 -8.21 0.51 1.02
CA SER A 300 -7.69 -0.84 1.17
C SER A 300 -8.75 -1.89 1.51
N ASP A 301 -10.04 -1.55 1.37
CA ASP A 301 -11.17 -2.47 1.58
C ASP A 301 -11.24 -3.03 3.02
N ASP A 302 -10.83 -2.20 4.01
CA ASP A 302 -11.01 -2.45 5.45
C ASP A 302 -11.73 -1.27 6.12
N PRO A 303 -13.00 -1.01 5.75
CA PRO A 303 -13.80 0.08 6.32
C PRO A 303 -14.01 -0.03 7.84
N LYS A 304 -13.88 -1.23 8.42
CA LYS A 304 -14.03 -1.44 9.86
C LYS A 304 -12.88 -0.82 10.65
N GLU A 305 -11.63 -1.01 10.24
CA GLU A 305 -10.48 -0.33 10.85
C GLU A 305 -10.51 1.20 10.58
N ALA A 306 -11.09 1.65 9.46
CA ALA A 306 -11.33 3.07 9.21
C ALA A 306 -12.26 3.70 10.27
N LEU A 307 -13.40 3.05 10.56
CA LEU A 307 -14.34 3.48 11.60
C LEU A 307 -13.78 3.36 13.02
N GLU A 308 -12.94 2.35 13.32
CA GLU A 308 -12.25 2.25 14.61
C GLU A 308 -11.19 3.35 14.79
N ILE A 309 -10.51 3.78 13.72
CA ILE A 309 -9.66 4.97 13.73
C ILE A 309 -10.48 6.26 13.93
N PHE A 310 -11.62 6.39 13.26
CA PHE A 310 -12.52 7.54 13.41
C PHE A 310 -13.05 7.65 14.85
N GLN A 311 -13.52 6.55 15.46
CA GLN A 311 -13.94 6.57 16.86
C GLN A 311 -12.76 6.94 17.78
N LYS A 312 -11.56 6.39 17.54
CA LYS A 312 -10.38 6.74 18.34
C LYS A 312 -9.98 8.23 18.21
N MET A 313 -10.25 8.86 17.07
CA MET A 313 -10.04 10.31 16.90
C MET A 313 -10.98 11.11 17.82
N LEU A 314 -12.25 10.71 17.92
CA LEU A 314 -13.23 11.28 18.85
C LEU A 314 -12.83 11.04 20.32
N ASP A 315 -12.42 9.82 20.66
CA ASP A 315 -12.02 9.43 22.01
C ASP A 315 -10.76 10.19 22.50
N GLU A 316 -9.86 10.55 21.58
CA GLU A 316 -8.71 11.42 21.85
C GLU A 316 -9.04 12.93 21.80
N GLY A 317 -10.32 13.30 21.62
CA GLY A 317 -10.81 14.68 21.73
C GLY A 317 -10.56 15.57 20.50
N PHE A 318 -10.31 15.00 19.32
CA PHE A 318 -10.16 15.76 18.08
C PHE A 318 -11.50 15.96 17.37
N GLU A 319 -11.85 17.21 17.05
CA GLU A 319 -13.04 17.53 16.25
C GLU A 319 -12.88 17.03 14.80
N PRO A 320 -13.84 16.25 14.25
CA PRO A 320 -13.83 15.83 12.85
C PRO A 320 -13.95 17.01 11.88
N SER A 321 -13.13 17.01 10.83
CA SER A 321 -13.36 17.91 9.69
C SER A 321 -14.41 17.34 8.74
N ASN A 322 -14.98 18.18 7.88
CA ASN A 322 -15.88 17.75 6.79
C ASN A 322 -15.29 16.63 5.93
N VAL A 323 -13.96 16.61 5.76
CA VAL A 323 -13.25 15.57 5.01
C VAL A 323 -13.16 14.28 5.83
N THR A 324 -12.87 14.37 7.13
CA THR A 324 -12.86 13.23 8.07
C THR A 324 -14.20 12.51 8.08
N ILE A 325 -15.29 13.28 8.05
CA ILE A 325 -16.67 12.77 8.04
C ILE A 325 -16.98 12.12 6.68
N MET A 326 -16.57 12.73 5.56
CA MET A 326 -16.72 12.15 4.23
C MET A 326 -15.97 10.81 4.08
N GLU A 327 -14.75 10.70 4.62
CA GLU A 327 -13.96 9.47 4.63
C GLU A 327 -14.63 8.38 5.49
N ALA A 328 -15.16 8.73 6.67
CA ALA A 328 -15.92 7.80 7.52
C ALA A 328 -17.26 7.38 6.88
N LEU A 329 -17.94 8.27 6.15
CA LEU A 329 -19.17 7.94 5.41
C LEU A 329 -18.89 7.04 4.20
N HIS A 330 -17.75 7.21 3.52
CA HIS A 330 -17.32 6.25 2.49
C HIS A 330 -17.08 4.88 3.10
N ALA A 331 -16.40 4.80 4.25
CA ALA A 331 -16.21 3.53 4.98
C ALA A 331 -17.56 2.85 5.30
N CYS A 332 -18.59 3.60 5.69
CA CYS A 332 -19.93 3.03 5.90
C CYS A 332 -20.53 2.43 4.61
N GLY A 333 -20.29 3.01 3.43
CA GLY A 333 -20.86 2.51 2.17
C GLY A 333 -20.31 1.16 1.70
N ASP A 334 -19.13 0.76 2.17
CA ASP A 334 -18.43 -0.45 1.71
C ASP A 334 -18.72 -1.71 2.57
N LEU A 335 -19.49 -1.60 3.67
CA LEU A 335 -19.61 -2.67 4.69
C LEU A 335 -20.69 -3.76 4.41
N GLY A 336 -21.74 -3.44 3.64
CA GLY A 336 -22.84 -4.35 3.28
C GLY A 336 -23.92 -4.62 4.36
N ASP A 337 -23.98 -3.85 5.45
CA ASP A 337 -24.90 -3.98 6.60
C ASP A 337 -25.83 -2.74 6.70
N ILE A 338 -26.66 -2.56 5.64
CA ILE A 338 -27.37 -1.32 5.26
C ILE A 338 -28.07 -0.59 6.42
N GLU A 339 -28.79 -1.29 7.30
CA GLU A 339 -29.53 -0.66 8.40
C GLU A 339 -28.57 -0.06 9.44
N ARG A 340 -27.47 -0.76 9.73
CA ARG A 340 -26.48 -0.34 10.74
C ARG A 340 -25.56 0.77 10.24
N GLU A 341 -25.23 0.75 8.95
CA GLU A 341 -24.42 1.78 8.28
C GLU A 341 -25.14 3.13 8.28
N VAL A 342 -26.41 3.11 7.89
CA VAL A 342 -27.27 4.29 7.85
C VAL A 342 -27.47 4.88 9.25
N ASP A 343 -27.70 4.04 10.27
CA ASP A 343 -27.79 4.49 11.66
C ASP A 343 -26.49 5.16 12.16
N ILE A 344 -25.33 4.60 11.83
CA ILE A 344 -24.02 5.19 12.21
C ILE A 344 -23.79 6.50 11.46
N ALA A 345 -24.04 6.52 10.15
CA ALA A 345 -23.90 7.70 9.29
C ALA A 345 -24.81 8.85 9.75
N ALA A 346 -26.10 8.57 9.96
CA ALA A 346 -27.09 9.53 10.45
C ALA A 346 -26.71 10.05 11.84
N LYS A 347 -26.31 9.17 12.76
CA LYS A 347 -25.91 9.56 14.12
C LYS A 347 -24.62 10.39 14.16
N ILE A 348 -23.65 10.13 13.28
CA ILE A 348 -22.48 11.01 13.10
C ILE A 348 -22.95 12.37 12.57
N PHE A 349 -23.81 12.37 11.55
CA PHE A 349 -24.32 13.58 10.90
C PHE A 349 -25.16 14.47 11.83
N GLU A 350 -26.06 13.90 12.64
CA GLU A 350 -26.85 14.60 13.65
C GLU A 350 -25.97 15.40 14.61
N ASN A 351 -24.91 14.76 15.14
CA ASN A 351 -23.99 15.35 16.11
C ASN A 351 -23.07 16.46 15.55
N LEU A 352 -23.11 16.74 14.24
CA LEU A 352 -22.28 17.79 13.64
C LEU A 352 -22.71 19.21 14.04
N GLN A 353 -21.82 19.93 14.73
CA GLN A 353 -21.90 21.37 14.90
C GLN A 353 -21.53 22.09 13.59
N GLY A 354 -22.51 22.68 12.91
CA GLY A 354 -22.29 23.42 11.66
C GLY A 354 -22.20 22.54 10.41
N LYS A 355 -23.33 21.92 10.02
CA LYS A 355 -23.46 21.11 8.80
C LYS A 355 -23.16 21.95 7.54
N THR A 356 -22.23 21.50 6.71
CA THR A 356 -21.81 22.17 5.47
C THR A 356 -22.42 21.52 4.22
N PRO A 357 -22.44 22.20 3.05
CA PRO A 357 -22.90 21.59 1.80
C PRO A 357 -22.25 20.23 1.50
N VAL A 358 -20.95 20.09 1.78
CA VAL A 358 -20.21 18.82 1.59
C VAL A 358 -20.80 17.69 2.45
N SER A 359 -21.10 17.96 3.73
CA SER A 359 -21.71 16.96 4.62
C SER A 359 -23.13 16.57 4.19
N TRP A 360 -23.94 17.51 3.68
CA TRP A 360 -25.24 17.21 3.09
C TRP A 360 -25.11 16.39 1.80
N ASN A 361 -24.22 16.80 0.89
CA ASN A 361 -23.98 16.13 -0.38
C ASN A 361 -23.54 14.67 -0.20
N ALA A 362 -22.78 14.38 0.86
CA ALA A 362 -22.34 13.03 1.21
C ALA A 362 -23.50 12.15 1.72
N MET A 363 -24.31 12.63 2.66
CA MET A 363 -25.49 11.89 3.13
C MET A 363 -26.47 11.62 1.97
N ILE A 364 -26.79 12.65 1.18
CA ILE A 364 -27.69 12.53 0.02
C ILE A 364 -27.19 11.49 -0.98
N LEU A 365 -25.87 11.46 -1.25
CA LEU A 365 -25.27 10.49 -2.17
C LEU A 365 -25.28 9.05 -1.61
N GLY A 366 -24.95 8.87 -0.33
CA GLY A 366 -24.97 7.54 0.31
C GLY A 366 -26.38 6.94 0.38
N TYR A 367 -27.38 7.73 0.79
CA TYR A 367 -28.78 7.32 0.72
C TYR A 367 -29.22 6.99 -0.71
N ALA A 368 -28.77 7.75 -1.72
CA ALA A 368 -29.05 7.47 -3.12
C ALA A 368 -28.45 6.14 -3.59
N GLN A 369 -27.16 5.91 -3.34
CA GLN A 369 -26.43 4.69 -3.74
C GLN A 369 -27.01 3.41 -3.09
N ASN A 370 -27.57 3.54 -1.89
CA ASN A 370 -28.25 2.45 -1.18
C ASN A 370 -29.75 2.30 -1.57
N GLY A 371 -30.22 3.00 -2.60
CA GLY A 371 -31.61 2.94 -3.10
C GLY A 371 -32.65 3.60 -2.16
N GLN A 372 -32.21 4.26 -1.09
CA GLN A 372 -33.04 4.98 -0.11
C GLN A 372 -33.34 6.40 -0.60
N VAL A 373 -33.99 6.47 -1.76
CA VAL A 373 -34.22 7.73 -2.49
C VAL A 373 -35.13 8.70 -1.74
N LYS A 374 -36.05 8.22 -0.88
CA LYS A 374 -36.93 9.11 -0.10
C LYS A 374 -36.13 9.86 0.96
N GLU A 375 -35.20 9.15 1.58
CA GLU A 375 -34.32 9.60 2.66
C GLU A 375 -33.30 10.61 2.09
N ALA A 376 -32.70 10.30 0.94
CA ALA A 376 -31.87 11.24 0.16
C ALA A 376 -32.62 12.55 -0.18
N LEU A 377 -33.86 12.46 -0.64
CA LEU A 377 -34.68 13.63 -0.96
C LEU A 377 -35.17 14.39 0.29
N SER A 378 -35.36 13.68 1.42
CA SER A 378 -35.70 14.28 2.71
C SER A 378 -34.58 15.20 3.19
N HIS A 379 -33.34 14.71 3.20
CA HIS A 379 -32.17 15.52 3.57
C HIS A 379 -31.87 16.64 2.56
N PHE A 380 -32.15 16.47 1.27
CA PHE A 380 -32.08 17.57 0.32
C PHE A 380 -33.11 18.68 0.61
N SER A 381 -34.33 18.30 1.01
CA SER A 381 -35.37 19.25 1.45
C SER A 381 -34.98 19.95 2.76
N GLU A 382 -34.34 19.23 3.68
CA GLU A 382 -33.85 19.78 4.96
C GLU A 382 -32.68 20.75 4.77
N MET A 383 -31.71 20.41 3.91
CA MET A 383 -30.63 21.31 3.49
C MET A 383 -31.18 22.65 2.95
N GLN A 384 -32.24 22.58 2.15
CA GLN A 384 -32.91 23.77 1.60
C GLN A 384 -33.67 24.55 2.68
N SER A 385 -34.34 23.89 3.63
CA SER A 385 -35.07 24.57 4.71
C SER A 385 -34.13 25.30 5.69
N GLN A 386 -32.91 24.78 5.87
CA GLN A 386 -31.83 25.43 6.63
C GLN A 386 -31.14 26.59 5.86
N ASN A 387 -31.64 26.98 4.67
CA ASN A 387 -31.09 28.00 3.78
C ASN A 387 -29.63 27.74 3.34
N ILE A 388 -29.17 26.49 3.37
CA ILE A 388 -27.80 26.15 2.99
C ILE A 388 -27.69 26.21 1.46
N LYS A 389 -26.75 27.03 0.97
CA LYS A 389 -26.57 27.28 -0.45
C LYS A 389 -26.09 26.01 -1.17
N MET A 390 -26.93 25.49 -2.06
CA MET A 390 -26.59 24.39 -2.97
C MET A 390 -25.36 24.74 -3.81
N ASP A 391 -24.57 23.71 -4.15
CA ASP A 391 -23.49 23.79 -5.13
C ASP A 391 -23.70 22.79 -6.28
N THR A 392 -22.73 22.72 -7.20
CA THR A 392 -22.75 21.76 -8.32
C THR A 392 -22.63 20.32 -7.87
N PHE A 393 -21.99 20.04 -6.72
CA PHE A 393 -21.91 18.69 -6.17
C PHE A 393 -23.25 18.26 -5.56
N THR A 394 -24.02 19.17 -4.95
CA THR A 394 -25.39 18.90 -4.50
C THR A 394 -26.25 18.38 -5.64
N MET A 395 -26.16 19.00 -6.82
CA MET A 395 -26.87 18.54 -8.00
C MET A 395 -26.37 17.18 -8.50
N VAL A 396 -25.05 16.94 -8.50
CA VAL A 396 -24.46 15.64 -8.88
C VAL A 396 -24.83 14.52 -7.87
N SER A 397 -25.10 14.83 -6.59
CA SER A 397 -25.64 13.85 -5.62
C SER A 397 -27.15 13.59 -5.81
N VAL A 398 -27.97 14.62 -6.05
CA VAL A 398 -29.44 14.48 -6.13
C VAL A 398 -29.92 13.89 -7.45
N ILE A 399 -29.26 14.19 -8.57
CA ILE A 399 -29.71 13.75 -9.89
C ILE A 399 -29.69 12.21 -10.07
N PRO A 400 -28.64 11.48 -9.65
CA PRO A 400 -28.62 10.01 -9.68
C PRO A 400 -29.75 9.37 -8.84
N ALA A 401 -30.03 9.91 -7.64
CA ALA A 401 -31.13 9.44 -6.81
C ALA A 401 -32.48 9.50 -7.55
N LEU A 402 -32.68 10.54 -8.36
CA LEU A 402 -33.88 10.71 -9.20
C LEU A 402 -33.82 9.91 -10.51
N ALA A 403 -32.64 9.51 -10.97
CA ALA A 403 -32.45 8.64 -12.14
C ALA A 403 -32.89 7.20 -11.85
N GLU A 404 -32.60 6.67 -10.66
CA GLU A 404 -32.99 5.30 -10.25
C GLU A 404 -34.50 5.07 -10.21
N LEU A 405 -35.28 6.13 -9.99
CA LEU A 405 -36.75 6.05 -10.05
C LEU A 405 -37.29 5.94 -11.49
N SER A 406 -36.48 6.23 -12.52
CA SER A 406 -36.86 6.33 -13.94
C SER A 406 -38.08 7.23 -14.27
N ILE A 407 -38.62 8.00 -13.31
CA ILE A 407 -39.82 8.82 -13.48
C ILE A 407 -39.49 10.14 -14.19
N THR A 408 -39.89 10.23 -15.46
CA THR A 408 -39.68 11.40 -16.34
C THR A 408 -40.28 12.71 -15.81
N ARG A 409 -41.19 12.66 -14.83
CA ARG A 409 -41.77 13.84 -14.15
C ARG A 409 -40.81 14.47 -13.13
N GLN A 410 -40.08 13.67 -12.37
CA GLN A 410 -39.07 14.14 -11.41
C GLN A 410 -37.82 14.63 -12.15
N ALA A 411 -37.40 13.91 -13.20
CA ALA A 411 -36.32 14.32 -14.08
C ALA A 411 -36.50 15.76 -14.65
N LYS A 412 -37.73 16.09 -15.09
CA LYS A 412 -38.07 17.45 -15.56
C LYS A 412 -38.08 18.50 -14.44
N TRP A 413 -38.38 18.13 -13.20
CA TRP A 413 -38.35 19.05 -12.06
C TRP A 413 -36.92 19.41 -11.66
N ILE A 414 -36.02 18.42 -11.53
CA ILE A 414 -34.62 18.68 -11.14
C ILE A 414 -33.84 19.40 -12.23
N HIS A 415 -34.04 19.05 -13.51
CA HIS A 415 -33.53 19.80 -14.66
C HIS A 415 -34.03 21.26 -14.64
N GLY A 416 -35.30 21.47 -14.32
CA GLY A 416 -35.87 22.81 -14.10
C GLY A 416 -35.31 23.54 -12.88
N LEU A 417 -34.69 22.88 -11.90
CA LEU A 417 -33.95 23.50 -10.79
C LEU A 417 -32.51 23.83 -11.17
N VAL A 418 -31.83 22.97 -11.94
CA VAL A 418 -30.48 23.19 -12.50
C VAL A 418 -30.43 24.50 -13.29
N ILE A 419 -31.35 24.69 -14.25
CA ILE A 419 -31.42 25.91 -15.08
C ILE A 419 -31.70 27.16 -14.22
N ARG A 420 -32.64 27.08 -13.27
CA ARG A 420 -32.96 28.20 -12.36
C ARG A 420 -31.81 28.57 -11.41
N SER A 421 -30.90 27.64 -11.16
CA SER A 421 -29.72 27.83 -10.31
C SER A 421 -28.45 28.14 -11.13
N CYS A 422 -28.56 28.24 -12.46
CA CYS A 422 -27.46 28.45 -13.41
C CYS A 422 -26.35 27.37 -13.37
N PHE A 423 -26.68 26.15 -12.94
CA PHE A 423 -25.75 25.01 -12.92
C PHE A 423 -25.67 24.25 -14.25
N ASP A 424 -26.50 24.61 -15.22
CA ASP A 424 -26.51 24.11 -16.62
C ASP A 424 -25.19 24.35 -17.36
N LYS A 425 -24.33 25.24 -16.86
CA LYS A 425 -22.98 25.51 -17.40
C LYS A 425 -21.91 24.54 -16.89
N ASN A 426 -22.22 23.67 -15.93
CA ASN A 426 -21.25 22.74 -15.35
C ASN A 426 -21.33 21.36 -16.04
N VAL A 427 -20.19 20.90 -16.56
CA VAL A 427 -20.07 19.65 -17.34
C VAL A 427 -20.52 18.41 -16.55
N PHE A 428 -20.25 18.35 -15.25
CA PHE A 428 -20.65 17.22 -14.39
C PHE A 428 -22.16 17.20 -14.13
N VAL A 429 -22.77 18.37 -13.86
CA VAL A 429 -24.23 18.48 -13.70
C VAL A 429 -24.96 18.14 -15.00
N MET A 430 -24.45 18.61 -16.15
CA MET A 430 -25.00 18.24 -17.46
C MET A 430 -24.82 16.76 -17.78
N THR A 431 -23.68 16.16 -17.41
CA THR A 431 -23.44 14.71 -17.51
C THR A 431 -24.45 13.90 -16.68
N ALA A 432 -24.71 14.32 -15.43
CA ALA A 432 -25.70 13.68 -14.58
C ALA A 432 -27.13 13.82 -15.16
N LEU A 433 -27.48 14.97 -15.75
CA LEU A 433 -28.76 15.13 -16.45
C LEU A 433 -28.87 14.23 -17.70
N VAL A 434 -27.79 14.07 -18.47
CA VAL A 434 -27.72 13.16 -19.62
C VAL A 434 -27.96 11.71 -19.18
N ASP A 435 -27.24 11.23 -18.17
CA ASP A 435 -27.41 9.90 -17.57
C ASP A 435 -28.84 9.66 -17.03
N MET A 436 -29.38 10.63 -16.28
CA MET A 436 -30.74 10.59 -15.77
C MET A 436 -31.79 10.50 -16.88
N TYR A 437 -31.69 11.33 -17.94
CA TYR A 437 -32.62 11.25 -19.06
C TYR A 437 -32.43 9.98 -19.90
N ALA A 438 -31.22 9.43 -19.97
CA ALA A 438 -30.97 8.13 -20.57
C ALA A 438 -31.70 7.02 -19.79
N LYS A 439 -31.50 6.94 -18.47
CA LYS A 439 -32.16 5.97 -17.55
C LYS A 439 -33.68 6.14 -17.42
N CYS A 440 -34.22 7.29 -17.77
CA CYS A 440 -35.67 7.53 -17.91
C CYS A 440 -36.23 7.19 -19.31
N GLY A 441 -35.46 6.51 -20.18
CA GLY A 441 -35.86 6.17 -21.56
C GLY A 441 -36.06 7.39 -22.49
N ALA A 442 -35.67 8.58 -22.04
CA ALA A 442 -35.89 9.84 -22.75
C ALA A 442 -34.70 10.21 -23.63
N ILE A 443 -34.18 9.24 -24.40
CA ILE A 443 -32.94 9.32 -25.21
C ILE A 443 -32.89 10.58 -26.08
N ASN A 444 -33.98 10.95 -26.75
CA ASN A 444 -34.07 12.17 -27.58
C ASN A 444 -33.95 13.49 -26.79
N THR A 445 -34.02 13.44 -25.45
CA THR A 445 -33.73 14.56 -24.52
C THR A 445 -32.28 14.49 -24.03
N ALA A 446 -31.78 13.28 -23.72
CA ALA A 446 -30.39 13.05 -23.37
C ALA A 446 -29.43 13.48 -24.50
N ARG A 447 -29.68 13.04 -25.75
CA ARG A 447 -28.94 13.47 -26.95
C ARG A 447 -28.92 14.99 -27.10
N LYS A 448 -30.06 15.68 -26.93
CA LYS A 448 -30.10 17.16 -27.02
C LYS A 448 -29.27 17.86 -25.95
N LEU A 449 -29.28 17.36 -24.71
CA LEU A 449 -28.43 17.89 -23.63
C LEU A 449 -26.96 17.62 -23.90
N PHE A 450 -26.63 16.42 -24.39
CA PHE A 450 -25.29 16.03 -24.83
C PHE A 450 -24.78 16.94 -25.95
N ASP A 451 -25.58 17.17 -27.00
CA ASP A 451 -25.23 18.02 -28.13
C ASP A 451 -24.98 19.47 -27.69
N MET A 452 -25.76 19.98 -26.72
CA MET A 452 -25.61 21.31 -26.12
C MET A 452 -24.34 21.47 -25.25
N MET A 453 -23.66 20.38 -24.86
CA MET A 453 -22.41 20.46 -24.11
C MET A 453 -21.22 20.75 -25.03
N GLY A 454 -20.53 21.87 -24.80
CA GLY A 454 -19.30 22.24 -25.54
C GLY A 454 -18.05 21.47 -25.09
N GLU A 455 -18.01 20.98 -23.86
CA GLU A 455 -17.00 20.04 -23.34
C GLU A 455 -17.73 18.79 -22.84
N ARG A 456 -17.18 17.60 -23.11
CA ARG A 456 -17.78 16.30 -22.75
C ARG A 456 -16.71 15.38 -22.17
N HIS A 457 -17.01 14.71 -21.06
CA HIS A 457 -16.10 13.75 -20.42
C HIS A 457 -16.42 12.31 -20.85
N VAL A 458 -15.50 11.39 -20.56
CA VAL A 458 -15.65 9.92 -20.73
C VAL A 458 -17.01 9.44 -20.22
N THR A 459 -17.39 9.87 -19.01
CA THR A 459 -18.67 9.54 -18.38
C THR A 459 -19.89 10.03 -19.16
N THR A 460 -19.78 11.18 -19.85
CA THR A 460 -20.85 11.71 -20.70
C THR A 460 -21.07 10.86 -21.95
N TRP A 461 -19.99 10.36 -22.57
CA TRP A 461 -20.08 9.44 -23.71
C TRP A 461 -20.63 8.07 -23.28
N ASN A 462 -20.13 7.51 -22.18
CA ASN A 462 -20.60 6.23 -21.65
C ASN A 462 -22.09 6.27 -21.29
N ALA A 463 -22.57 7.33 -20.64
CA ALA A 463 -23.98 7.50 -20.30
C ALA A 463 -24.92 7.56 -21.53
N MET A 464 -24.46 8.15 -22.64
CA MET A 464 -25.22 8.10 -23.90
C MET A 464 -25.20 6.70 -24.51
N ILE A 465 -24.05 6.03 -24.57
CA ILE A 465 -23.91 4.72 -25.24
C ILE A 465 -24.67 3.63 -24.47
N ASP A 466 -24.61 3.60 -23.12
CA ASP A 466 -25.48 2.75 -22.29
C ASP A 466 -26.96 3.11 -22.50
N GLY A 467 -27.30 4.41 -22.53
CA GLY A 467 -28.64 4.86 -22.88
C GLY A 467 -29.19 4.23 -24.17
N TYR A 468 -28.40 4.27 -25.24
CA TYR A 468 -28.73 3.64 -26.53
C TYR A 468 -28.80 2.11 -26.45
N GLY A 469 -27.82 1.46 -25.82
CA GLY A 469 -27.77 0.00 -25.67
C GLY A 469 -28.92 -0.57 -24.84
N THR A 470 -29.24 0.08 -23.72
CA THR A 470 -30.29 -0.33 -22.78
C THR A 470 -31.70 -0.04 -23.31
N HIS A 471 -31.95 1.11 -23.94
CA HIS A 471 -33.30 1.49 -24.38
C HIS A 471 -33.62 1.16 -25.85
N GLY A 472 -32.65 0.76 -26.67
CA GLY A 472 -32.92 0.15 -27.98
C GLY A 472 -33.78 -1.11 -27.88
N VAL A 473 -33.63 -1.84 -26.76
CA VAL A 473 -34.28 -3.14 -26.47
C VAL A 473 -35.82 -3.08 -26.48
N GLU A 474 -36.43 -1.95 -26.09
CA GLU A 474 -37.87 -1.92 -25.78
C GLU A 474 -38.81 -1.68 -26.97
N LYS A 475 -38.31 -1.35 -28.19
CA LYS A 475 -39.16 -1.10 -29.37
C LYS A 475 -38.61 -1.66 -30.69
N LEU A 476 -39.50 -2.27 -31.46
CA LEU A 476 -39.28 -3.05 -32.69
C LEU A 476 -38.75 -2.28 -33.93
N HIS A 477 -38.30 -1.02 -33.82
CA HIS A 477 -37.97 -0.15 -34.97
C HIS A 477 -36.62 0.59 -34.84
N HIS A 478 -35.63 -0.01 -34.16
CA HIS A 478 -34.45 0.72 -33.68
C HIS A 478 -33.07 0.11 -34.05
N SER A 479 -32.88 -0.39 -35.28
CA SER A 479 -31.52 -0.62 -35.81
C SER A 479 -30.67 0.66 -35.74
N GLY A 480 -31.27 1.79 -36.15
CA GLY A 480 -30.65 3.11 -36.13
C GLY A 480 -30.17 3.60 -34.76
N LEU A 481 -30.73 3.12 -33.64
CA LEU A 481 -30.26 3.51 -32.30
C LEU A 481 -28.95 2.78 -31.92
N VAL A 482 -28.76 1.55 -32.42
CA VAL A 482 -27.51 0.81 -32.26
C VAL A 482 -26.42 1.39 -33.17
N GLU A 483 -26.81 1.84 -34.36
CA GLU A 483 -25.96 2.57 -35.31
C GLU A 483 -25.54 3.93 -34.72
N GLU A 484 -26.47 4.75 -34.22
CA GLU A 484 -26.19 6.01 -33.50
C GLU A 484 -25.23 5.82 -32.31
N GLY A 485 -25.30 4.70 -31.60
CA GLY A 485 -24.39 4.36 -30.51
C GLY A 485 -22.96 4.09 -31.01
N LEU A 486 -22.82 3.35 -32.13
CA LEU A 486 -21.54 3.07 -32.77
C LEU A 486 -20.93 4.32 -33.41
N GLU A 487 -21.74 5.17 -34.05
CA GLU A 487 -21.33 6.47 -34.60
C GLU A 487 -20.90 7.45 -33.50
N SER A 488 -21.57 7.42 -32.33
CA SER A 488 -21.13 8.19 -31.16
C SER A 488 -19.76 7.73 -30.67
N PHE A 489 -19.51 6.42 -30.63
CA PHE A 489 -18.19 5.89 -30.30
C PHE A 489 -17.11 6.24 -31.35
N GLU A 490 -17.44 6.22 -32.65
CA GLU A 490 -16.49 6.58 -33.71
C GLU A 490 -16.17 8.07 -33.77
N SER A 491 -17.17 8.95 -33.63
CA SER A 491 -16.99 10.41 -33.60
C SER A 491 -16.10 10.87 -32.45
N MET A 492 -16.19 10.23 -31.27
CA MET A 492 -15.30 10.47 -30.13
C MET A 492 -13.80 10.40 -30.53
N LYS A 493 -13.41 9.42 -31.35
CA LYS A 493 -12.03 9.31 -31.87
C LYS A 493 -11.79 10.20 -33.10
N LYS A 494 -12.71 10.19 -34.05
CA LYS A 494 -12.56 10.82 -35.37
C LYS A 494 -12.61 12.36 -35.31
N ASP A 495 -13.60 12.89 -34.60
CA ASP A 495 -13.96 14.31 -34.62
C ASP A 495 -13.45 15.06 -33.37
N TYR A 496 -13.17 14.34 -32.27
CA TYR A 496 -12.64 14.91 -31.01
C TYR A 496 -11.24 14.39 -30.62
N GLY A 497 -10.65 13.45 -31.35
CA GLY A 497 -9.28 12.97 -31.14
C GLY A 497 -9.06 12.15 -29.85
N LEU A 498 -10.13 11.69 -29.19
CA LEU A 498 -10.05 10.95 -27.93
C LEU A 498 -9.82 9.46 -28.21
N GLU A 499 -8.66 8.93 -27.79
CA GLU A 499 -8.38 7.49 -27.85
C GLU A 499 -9.19 6.75 -26.76
N PRO A 500 -9.98 5.71 -27.11
CA PRO A 500 -10.84 5.06 -26.13
C PRO A 500 -10.05 4.24 -25.09
N ALA A 501 -10.30 4.50 -23.81
CA ALA A 501 -9.88 3.65 -22.69
C ALA A 501 -10.86 2.49 -22.42
N MET A 502 -10.45 1.50 -21.61
CA MET A 502 -11.22 0.27 -21.29
C MET A 502 -12.70 0.52 -20.96
N ASP A 503 -13.02 1.57 -20.21
CA ASP A 503 -14.38 1.84 -19.73
C ASP A 503 -15.38 2.12 -20.89
N HIS A 504 -14.90 2.72 -21.98
CA HIS A 504 -15.71 2.94 -23.19
C HIS A 504 -15.99 1.62 -23.93
N TYR A 505 -15.08 0.65 -23.84
CA TYR A 505 -15.28 -0.69 -24.38
C TYR A 505 -16.25 -1.52 -23.53
N GLY A 506 -16.45 -1.17 -22.25
CA GLY A 506 -17.57 -1.68 -21.46
C GLY A 506 -18.91 -1.41 -22.14
N ALA A 507 -19.18 -0.14 -22.47
CA ALA A 507 -20.40 0.24 -23.19
C ALA A 507 -20.51 -0.38 -24.60
N MET A 508 -19.38 -0.72 -25.26
CA MET A 508 -19.40 -1.52 -26.49
C MET A 508 -19.83 -2.98 -26.28
N VAL A 509 -19.62 -3.56 -25.10
CA VAL A 509 -20.09 -4.93 -24.77
C VAL A 509 -21.60 -4.94 -24.57
N ASP A 510 -22.17 -3.91 -23.95
CA ASP A 510 -23.62 -3.75 -23.83
C ASP A 510 -24.28 -3.52 -25.21
N LEU A 511 -23.65 -2.72 -26.07
CA LEU A 511 -24.04 -2.58 -27.48
C LEU A 511 -24.00 -3.94 -28.22
N LEU A 512 -22.97 -4.76 -27.98
CA LEU A 512 -22.88 -6.13 -28.52
C LEU A 512 -24.02 -7.03 -27.99
N GLY A 513 -24.39 -6.85 -26.72
CA GLY A 513 -25.55 -7.48 -26.08
C GLY A 513 -26.87 -7.11 -26.75
N ALA A 514 -27.03 -5.85 -27.18
CA ALA A 514 -28.18 -5.37 -27.94
C ALA A 514 -28.19 -5.93 -29.38
N CYS A 515 -27.05 -5.98 -30.09
CA CYS A 515 -26.95 -6.58 -31.42
C CYS A 515 -27.51 -8.02 -31.46
N ARG A 516 -27.26 -8.81 -30.40
CA ARG A 516 -27.82 -10.16 -30.22
C ARG A 516 -29.34 -10.17 -30.10
N ILE A 517 -29.93 -9.20 -29.40
CA ILE A 517 -31.39 -9.09 -29.21
C ILE A 517 -32.08 -8.71 -30.52
N HIS A 518 -31.51 -7.76 -31.26
CA HIS A 518 -32.05 -7.28 -32.54
C HIS A 518 -31.61 -8.11 -33.76
N LYS A 519 -30.87 -9.22 -33.55
CA LYS A 519 -30.28 -10.09 -34.59
C LYS A 519 -29.44 -9.37 -35.66
N ASN A 520 -28.90 -8.18 -35.36
CA ASN A 520 -28.06 -7.43 -36.29
C ASN A 520 -26.62 -7.98 -36.25
N VAL A 521 -26.34 -8.96 -37.12
CA VAL A 521 -25.05 -9.63 -37.21
C VAL A 521 -23.94 -8.68 -37.65
N GLU A 522 -24.18 -7.80 -38.63
CA GLU A 522 -23.14 -6.96 -39.22
C GLU A 522 -22.59 -5.93 -38.22
N LEU A 523 -23.45 -5.30 -37.41
CA LEU A 523 -23.01 -4.44 -36.31
C LEU A 523 -22.34 -5.24 -35.19
N GLY A 524 -22.83 -6.47 -34.91
CA GLY A 524 -22.21 -7.41 -33.99
C GLY A 524 -20.77 -7.77 -34.39
N GLU A 525 -20.52 -8.05 -35.67
CA GLU A 525 -19.19 -8.29 -36.22
C GLU A 525 -18.30 -7.06 -36.11
N LYS A 526 -18.78 -5.89 -36.56
CA LYS A 526 -18.04 -4.61 -36.51
C LYS A 526 -17.62 -4.23 -35.09
N ALA A 527 -18.49 -4.40 -34.10
CA ALA A 527 -18.19 -4.12 -32.71
C ALA A 527 -17.29 -5.19 -32.07
N ALA A 528 -17.52 -6.49 -32.33
CA ALA A 528 -16.67 -7.57 -31.81
C ALA A 528 -15.23 -7.49 -32.33
N MET A 529 -15.03 -7.18 -33.62
CA MET A 529 -13.69 -7.05 -34.20
C MET A 529 -12.88 -5.90 -33.58
N LYS A 530 -13.53 -4.79 -33.21
CA LYS A 530 -12.88 -3.70 -32.46
C LYS A 530 -12.45 -4.16 -31.06
N ILE A 531 -13.31 -4.90 -30.35
CA ILE A 531 -12.98 -5.46 -29.01
C ILE A 531 -11.82 -6.48 -29.10
N PHE A 532 -11.82 -7.34 -30.11
CA PHE A 532 -10.77 -8.36 -30.32
C PHE A 532 -9.38 -7.76 -30.61
N GLN A 533 -9.28 -6.54 -31.14
CA GLN A 533 -7.99 -5.88 -31.38
C GLN A 533 -7.26 -5.50 -30.07
N LEU A 534 -7.99 -5.38 -28.96
CA LEU A 534 -7.48 -4.85 -27.69
C LEU A 534 -7.25 -5.95 -26.65
N ASN A 535 -8.22 -6.85 -26.51
CA ASN A 535 -8.09 -8.03 -25.66
C ASN A 535 -8.39 -9.32 -26.45
N PRO A 536 -7.48 -9.74 -27.35
CA PRO A 536 -7.66 -10.94 -28.20
C PRO A 536 -7.72 -12.27 -27.42
N ASN A 537 -7.51 -12.22 -26.10
CA ASN A 537 -7.37 -13.36 -25.20
C ASN A 537 -8.54 -13.51 -24.20
N ASP A 538 -9.58 -12.68 -24.28
CA ASP A 538 -10.78 -12.85 -23.45
C ASP A 538 -11.80 -13.78 -24.12
N GLY A 539 -12.14 -14.90 -23.48
CA GLY A 539 -13.10 -15.87 -23.98
C GLY A 539 -14.56 -15.38 -23.99
N GLY A 540 -14.91 -14.39 -23.16
CA GLY A 540 -16.27 -13.88 -23.01
C GLY A 540 -16.80 -13.20 -24.27
N TYR A 541 -15.98 -12.34 -24.90
CA TYR A 541 -16.37 -11.64 -26.13
C TYR A 541 -16.52 -12.60 -27.32
N HIS A 542 -15.65 -13.62 -27.42
CA HIS A 542 -15.76 -14.67 -28.43
C HIS A 542 -17.06 -15.48 -28.25
N VAL A 543 -17.45 -15.80 -27.00
CA VAL A 543 -18.75 -16.42 -26.69
C VAL A 543 -19.93 -15.51 -27.04
N LEU A 544 -19.83 -14.20 -26.81
CA LEU A 544 -20.92 -13.27 -27.14
C LEU A 544 -21.16 -13.19 -28.66
N LEU A 545 -20.09 -13.09 -29.47
CA LEU A 545 -20.19 -13.14 -30.93
C LEU A 545 -20.69 -14.51 -31.44
N SER A 546 -20.23 -15.61 -30.83
CA SER A 546 -20.74 -16.96 -31.13
C SER A 546 -22.25 -17.07 -30.86
N ASN A 547 -22.76 -16.43 -29.80
CA ASN A 547 -24.20 -16.36 -29.53
C ASN A 547 -24.97 -15.48 -30.52
N ILE A 548 -24.35 -14.43 -31.09
CA ILE A 548 -24.94 -13.61 -32.16
C ILE A 548 -25.12 -14.47 -33.43
N TYR A 549 -24.06 -15.16 -33.87
CA TYR A 549 -24.13 -16.08 -35.01
C TYR A 549 -25.17 -17.19 -34.80
N ALA A 550 -25.24 -17.79 -33.61
CA ALA A 550 -26.26 -18.79 -33.28
C ALA A 550 -27.68 -18.20 -33.33
N SER A 551 -27.89 -16.96 -32.84
CA SER A 551 -29.21 -16.30 -32.91
C SER A 551 -29.68 -15.97 -34.34
N ALA A 552 -28.74 -15.95 -35.29
CA ALA A 552 -28.95 -15.77 -36.73
C ALA A 552 -28.76 -17.07 -37.54
N SER A 553 -28.70 -18.23 -36.87
CA SER A 553 -28.52 -19.56 -37.47
C SER A 553 -27.26 -19.75 -38.35
N MET A 554 -26.24 -18.91 -38.17
CA MET A 554 -24.98 -18.94 -38.93
C MET A 554 -23.99 -19.96 -38.35
N TRP A 555 -24.36 -21.24 -38.37
CA TRP A 555 -23.66 -22.31 -37.66
C TRP A 555 -22.19 -22.51 -38.08
N ASP A 556 -21.83 -22.24 -39.34
CA ASP A 556 -20.44 -22.31 -39.81
C ASP A 556 -19.55 -21.29 -39.09
N LYS A 557 -20.03 -20.05 -38.92
CA LYS A 557 -19.34 -19.01 -38.13
C LYS A 557 -19.33 -19.32 -36.63
N VAL A 558 -20.35 -20.03 -36.12
CA VAL A 558 -20.33 -20.56 -34.74
C VAL A 558 -19.19 -21.58 -34.57
N ALA A 559 -19.00 -22.48 -35.54
CA ALA A 559 -17.92 -23.47 -35.54
C ALA A 559 -16.54 -22.85 -35.73
N GLU A 560 -16.41 -21.83 -36.58
CA GLU A 560 -15.17 -21.05 -36.76
C GLU A 560 -14.73 -20.39 -35.45
N ILE A 561 -15.64 -19.70 -34.75
CA ILE A 561 -15.32 -19.06 -33.46
C ILE A 561 -14.95 -20.08 -32.38
N ARG A 562 -15.62 -21.25 -32.32
CA ARG A 562 -15.24 -22.33 -31.39
C ARG A 562 -13.83 -22.86 -31.69
N THR A 563 -13.54 -23.17 -32.95
CA THR A 563 -12.21 -23.58 -33.41
C THR A 563 -11.14 -22.52 -33.09
N MET A 564 -11.47 -21.23 -33.24
CA MET A 564 -10.58 -20.12 -32.89
C MET A 564 -10.33 -20.03 -31.37
N MET A 565 -11.37 -20.21 -30.54
CA MET A 565 -11.23 -20.25 -29.09
C MET A 565 -10.36 -21.43 -28.64
N GLU A 566 -10.59 -22.63 -29.18
CA GLU A 566 -9.80 -23.83 -28.88
C GLU A 566 -8.33 -23.66 -29.28
N LYS A 567 -8.05 -23.19 -30.49
CA LYS A 567 -6.69 -22.93 -31.00
C LYS A 567 -5.93 -21.87 -30.18
N LYS A 568 -6.64 -20.91 -29.58
CA LYS A 568 -6.08 -19.90 -28.66
C LYS A 568 -6.07 -20.36 -27.18
N GLY A 569 -6.65 -21.52 -26.84
CA GLY A 569 -6.78 -22.01 -25.46
C GLY A 569 -7.80 -21.25 -24.60
N LEU A 570 -8.72 -20.49 -25.21
CA LEU A 570 -9.69 -19.65 -24.50
C LEU A 570 -10.83 -20.48 -23.91
N LYS A 571 -11.12 -20.26 -22.63
CA LYS A 571 -12.19 -20.97 -21.91
C LYS A 571 -13.33 -20.02 -21.55
N LYS A 572 -14.57 -20.49 -21.75
CA LYS A 572 -15.78 -19.81 -21.26
C LYS A 572 -15.84 -19.89 -19.73
N THR A 573 -16.12 -18.77 -19.07
CA THR A 573 -16.50 -18.75 -17.65
C THR A 573 -17.86 -19.44 -17.47
N PRO A 574 -17.95 -20.54 -16.69
CA PRO A 574 -19.21 -21.24 -16.47
C PRO A 574 -20.12 -20.42 -15.54
N GLY A 575 -21.41 -20.36 -15.87
CA GLY A 575 -22.41 -19.75 -15.01
C GLY A 575 -22.69 -20.64 -13.80
N CYS A 576 -22.57 -20.09 -12.59
CA CYS A 576 -22.92 -20.75 -11.35
C CYS A 576 -23.71 -19.84 -10.40
N SER A 577 -24.51 -20.49 -9.56
CA SER A 577 -25.25 -19.89 -8.46
C SER A 577 -24.70 -20.45 -7.15
N LEU A 578 -24.35 -19.57 -6.22
CA LEU A 578 -23.78 -19.92 -4.93
C LEU A 578 -24.80 -19.62 -3.84
N VAL A 579 -24.97 -20.54 -2.89
CA VAL A 579 -25.80 -20.35 -1.69
C VAL A 579 -24.88 -20.26 -0.49
N ASP A 580 -25.10 -19.27 0.35
CA ASP A 580 -24.43 -19.15 1.65
C ASP A 580 -25.32 -19.78 2.72
N LEU A 581 -25.00 -21.02 3.14
CA LEU A 581 -25.63 -21.69 4.27
C LEU A 581 -24.57 -21.97 5.34
N GLY A 582 -24.72 -21.40 6.53
CA GLY A 582 -23.86 -21.74 7.67
C GLY A 582 -22.36 -21.47 7.47
N LYS A 583 -21.98 -20.63 6.49
CA LYS A 583 -20.62 -20.34 5.96
C LYS A 583 -20.05 -21.34 4.95
N GLU A 584 -20.75 -22.41 4.60
CA GLU A 584 -20.42 -23.20 3.41
C GLU A 584 -21.05 -22.55 2.17
N LEU A 585 -20.22 -22.31 1.15
CA LEU A 585 -20.61 -21.58 -0.07
C LEU A 585 -20.90 -22.56 -1.21
N HIS A 586 -22.06 -23.23 -1.12
CA HIS A 586 -22.43 -24.31 -2.03
C HIS A 586 -22.65 -23.79 -3.45
N THR A 587 -21.78 -24.23 -4.37
CA THR A 587 -21.74 -23.75 -5.76
C THR A 587 -22.46 -24.72 -6.70
N PHE A 588 -23.53 -24.25 -7.33
CA PHE A 588 -24.33 -25.02 -8.29
C PHE A 588 -24.06 -24.54 -9.72
N TYR A 589 -23.78 -25.49 -10.61
CA TYR A 589 -23.70 -25.28 -12.06
C TYR A 589 -24.93 -25.92 -12.72
N SER A 590 -25.45 -25.32 -13.79
CA SER A 590 -26.63 -25.88 -14.48
C SER A 590 -26.38 -27.31 -14.97
N GLY A 591 -27.31 -28.22 -14.69
CA GLY A 591 -27.20 -29.65 -15.03
C GLY A 591 -26.20 -30.46 -14.20
N SER A 592 -25.58 -29.89 -13.16
CA SER A 592 -24.53 -30.58 -12.40
C SER A 592 -25.07 -31.46 -11.28
N THR A 593 -24.74 -32.74 -11.33
CA THR A 593 -25.00 -33.74 -10.28
C THR A 593 -23.87 -33.87 -9.25
N LEU A 594 -22.82 -33.03 -9.33
CA LEU A 594 -21.61 -33.12 -8.50
C LEU A 594 -21.83 -32.83 -7.00
N HIS A 595 -22.97 -32.22 -6.62
CA HIS A 595 -23.29 -31.98 -5.21
C HIS A 595 -23.74 -33.28 -4.52
N PRO A 596 -23.27 -33.59 -3.29
CA PRO A 596 -23.62 -34.84 -2.61
C PRO A 596 -25.13 -35.08 -2.44
N GLN A 597 -25.91 -34.02 -2.17
CA GLN A 597 -27.37 -34.09 -2.05
C GLN A 597 -28.11 -33.94 -3.39
N SER A 598 -27.42 -34.00 -4.54
CA SER A 598 -28.03 -33.73 -5.87
C SER A 598 -29.34 -34.49 -6.09
N LYS A 599 -29.41 -35.79 -5.74
CA LYS A 599 -30.65 -36.59 -5.84
C LYS A 599 -31.82 -36.00 -5.04
N GLN A 600 -31.57 -35.50 -3.83
CA GLN A 600 -32.58 -34.85 -2.98
C GLN A 600 -32.98 -33.48 -3.56
N ILE A 601 -32.00 -32.69 -4.01
CA ILE A 601 -32.22 -31.35 -4.58
C ILE A 601 -33.06 -31.44 -5.86
N TYR A 602 -32.76 -32.37 -6.77
CA TYR A 602 -33.53 -32.58 -8.00
C TYR A 602 -34.95 -33.08 -7.71
N SER A 603 -35.13 -34.04 -6.79
CA SER A 603 -36.45 -34.53 -6.40
C SER A 603 -37.31 -33.44 -5.74
N PHE A 604 -36.73 -32.63 -4.85
CA PHE A 604 -37.44 -31.50 -4.25
C PHE A 604 -37.77 -30.40 -5.26
N LEU A 605 -36.86 -30.12 -6.21
CA LEU A 605 -37.08 -29.15 -7.28
C LEU A 605 -38.20 -29.59 -8.24
N GLU A 606 -38.38 -30.88 -8.45
CA GLU A 606 -39.53 -31.43 -9.19
C GLU A 606 -40.86 -31.13 -8.46
N THR A 607 -40.97 -31.51 -7.18
CA THR A 607 -42.15 -31.22 -6.34
C THR A 607 -42.40 -29.71 -6.16
N LEU A 608 -41.35 -28.90 -6.01
CA LEU A 608 -41.44 -27.45 -5.95
C LEU A 608 -41.93 -26.88 -7.30
N GLY A 609 -41.42 -27.44 -8.40
CA GLY A 609 -41.81 -27.12 -9.77
C GLY A 609 -43.30 -27.32 -10.03
N GLU A 610 -43.89 -28.40 -9.51
CA GLU A 610 -45.35 -28.62 -9.57
C GLU A 610 -46.12 -27.57 -8.77
N LYS A 611 -45.71 -27.30 -7.52
CA LYS A 611 -46.38 -26.31 -6.66
C LYS A 611 -46.36 -24.90 -7.26
N ILE A 612 -45.26 -24.48 -7.88
CA ILE A 612 -45.21 -23.16 -8.54
C ILE A 612 -46.01 -23.12 -9.85
N LYS A 613 -46.10 -24.22 -10.62
CA LYS A 613 -47.00 -24.33 -11.78
C LYS A 613 -48.46 -24.20 -11.35
N ALA A 614 -48.87 -24.86 -10.26
CA ALA A 614 -50.20 -24.74 -9.70
C ALA A 614 -50.52 -23.31 -9.22
N ALA A 615 -49.51 -22.54 -8.82
CA ALA A 615 -49.62 -21.11 -8.51
C ALA A 615 -49.53 -20.17 -9.73
N GLY A 616 -49.45 -20.69 -10.97
CA GLY A 616 -49.47 -19.91 -12.21
C GLY A 616 -48.12 -19.70 -12.90
N TYR A 617 -47.02 -20.33 -12.45
CA TYR A 617 -45.74 -20.27 -13.17
C TYR A 617 -45.77 -21.06 -14.48
N VAL A 618 -45.50 -20.36 -15.59
CA VAL A 618 -45.25 -20.95 -16.92
C VAL A 618 -43.78 -20.73 -17.30
N PRO A 619 -43.00 -21.80 -17.58
CA PRO A 619 -41.61 -21.69 -18.03
C PRO A 619 -41.45 -20.93 -19.34
N ASP A 620 -40.36 -20.17 -19.48
CA ASP A 620 -40.11 -19.33 -20.67
C ASP A 620 -39.21 -20.04 -21.71
N THR A 621 -39.83 -20.87 -22.56
CA THR A 621 -39.14 -21.67 -23.60
C THR A 621 -38.44 -20.84 -24.67
N ASN A 622 -38.80 -19.57 -24.85
CA ASN A 622 -38.20 -18.67 -25.87
C ASN A 622 -36.67 -18.48 -25.75
N SER A 623 -36.05 -18.95 -24.67
CA SER A 623 -34.60 -18.86 -24.40
C SER A 623 -33.78 -20.05 -24.92
N ILE A 624 -34.42 -21.10 -25.44
CA ILE A 624 -33.77 -22.30 -26.01
C ILE A 624 -34.31 -22.52 -27.43
N HIS A 625 -33.46 -22.94 -28.36
CA HIS A 625 -33.83 -23.21 -29.76
C HIS A 625 -33.35 -24.62 -30.14
N ASP A 626 -34.06 -25.24 -31.09
CA ASP A 626 -33.75 -26.55 -31.69
C ASP A 626 -33.53 -27.70 -30.68
N VAL A 627 -34.42 -27.79 -29.68
CA VAL A 627 -34.62 -28.97 -28.84
C VAL A 627 -36.11 -29.19 -28.62
N GLU A 628 -36.54 -30.45 -28.50
CA GLU A 628 -37.94 -30.79 -28.22
C GLU A 628 -38.42 -30.13 -26.92
N ASP A 629 -39.70 -29.72 -26.94
CA ASP A 629 -40.36 -28.92 -25.92
C ASP A 629 -40.18 -29.48 -24.50
N ASP A 630 -40.19 -30.81 -24.35
CA ASP A 630 -40.04 -31.51 -23.08
C ASP A 630 -38.60 -31.58 -22.58
N VAL A 631 -37.64 -31.62 -23.50
CA VAL A 631 -36.21 -31.50 -23.18
C VAL A 631 -35.86 -30.05 -22.82
N GLN A 632 -36.49 -29.05 -23.47
CA GLN A 632 -36.37 -27.64 -23.04
C GLN A 632 -36.89 -27.45 -21.60
N LYS A 633 -38.04 -28.05 -21.25
CA LYS A 633 -38.60 -28.01 -19.89
C LYS A 633 -37.63 -28.65 -18.87
N GLN A 634 -36.99 -29.77 -19.21
CA GLN A 634 -35.95 -30.39 -18.36
C GLN A 634 -34.71 -29.49 -18.22
N LEU A 635 -34.19 -28.93 -19.32
CA LEU A 635 -33.04 -28.02 -19.31
C LEU A 635 -33.30 -26.77 -18.45
N LEU A 636 -34.47 -26.13 -18.59
CA LEU A 636 -34.88 -24.99 -17.77
C LEU A 636 -35.06 -25.36 -16.29
N ASN A 637 -35.44 -26.60 -15.96
CA ASN A 637 -35.46 -27.09 -14.58
C ASN A 637 -34.07 -27.42 -14.04
N SER A 638 -33.05 -27.60 -14.89
CA SER A 638 -31.67 -27.89 -14.47
C SER A 638 -30.85 -26.65 -14.10
N HIS A 639 -31.41 -25.45 -14.19
CA HIS A 639 -30.67 -24.19 -13.98
C HIS A 639 -30.10 -24.04 -12.56
N SER A 640 -28.84 -23.59 -12.48
CA SER A 640 -28.11 -23.37 -11.22
C SER A 640 -28.88 -22.59 -10.16
N GLU A 641 -29.66 -21.57 -10.55
CA GLU A 641 -30.51 -20.74 -9.70
C GLU A 641 -31.60 -21.56 -8.99
N LYS A 642 -32.27 -22.45 -9.74
CA LYS A 642 -33.34 -23.30 -9.20
C LYS A 642 -32.78 -24.41 -8.31
N LEU A 643 -31.62 -24.97 -8.66
CA LEU A 643 -30.87 -25.91 -7.83
C LEU A 643 -30.43 -25.26 -6.51
N ALA A 644 -29.83 -24.08 -6.59
CA ALA A 644 -29.41 -23.27 -5.44
C ALA A 644 -30.59 -22.94 -4.50
N ILE A 645 -31.70 -22.41 -5.03
CA ILE A 645 -32.89 -22.09 -4.23
C ILE A 645 -33.50 -23.36 -3.61
N SER A 646 -33.55 -24.48 -4.34
CA SER A 646 -34.09 -25.75 -3.82
C SER A 646 -33.22 -26.33 -2.71
N PHE A 647 -31.89 -26.27 -2.86
CA PHE A 647 -30.94 -26.62 -1.81
C PHE A 647 -31.08 -25.72 -0.57
N GLY A 648 -31.22 -24.40 -0.77
CA GLY A 648 -31.48 -23.46 0.31
C GLY A 648 -32.77 -23.79 1.07
N LEU A 649 -33.87 -24.02 0.35
CA LEU A 649 -35.17 -24.38 0.94
C LEU A 649 -35.16 -25.73 1.67
N LEU A 650 -34.41 -26.72 1.18
CA LEU A 650 -34.27 -28.03 1.82
C LEU A 650 -33.53 -27.97 3.16
N ASN A 651 -32.47 -27.15 3.24
CA ASN A 651 -31.51 -27.18 4.35
C ASN A 651 -31.61 -25.93 5.25
N THR A 652 -32.76 -25.26 5.30
CA THR A 652 -33.01 -24.12 6.21
C THR A 652 -34.44 -24.10 6.76
N SER A 653 -34.57 -23.72 8.02
CA SER A 653 -35.85 -23.61 8.72
C SER A 653 -36.83 -22.65 8.03
N PRO A 654 -38.16 -22.94 8.06
CA PRO A 654 -39.17 -22.02 7.57
C PRO A 654 -39.05 -20.64 8.22
N GLY A 655 -39.02 -19.59 7.40
CA GLY A 655 -38.85 -18.19 7.81
C GLY A 655 -37.48 -17.59 7.51
N THR A 656 -36.40 -18.40 7.42
CA THR A 656 -35.06 -17.87 7.12
C THR A 656 -34.98 -17.26 5.72
N THR A 657 -34.38 -16.07 5.58
CA THR A 657 -34.14 -15.43 4.28
C THR A 657 -33.01 -16.13 3.52
N LEU A 658 -33.24 -16.47 2.25
CA LEU A 658 -32.27 -17.21 1.42
C LEU A 658 -31.39 -16.25 0.60
N HIS A 659 -30.07 -16.32 0.80
CA HIS A 659 -29.11 -15.51 0.07
C HIS A 659 -28.45 -16.31 -1.07
N ILE A 660 -28.76 -15.93 -2.31
CA ILE A 660 -28.22 -16.54 -3.53
C ILE A 660 -27.31 -15.51 -4.23
N ARG A 661 -26.10 -15.92 -4.65
CA ARG A 661 -25.20 -15.08 -5.46
C ARG A 661 -25.01 -15.73 -6.82
N LYS A 662 -25.19 -14.98 -7.91
CA LYS A 662 -24.99 -15.44 -9.29
C LYS A 662 -23.77 -14.72 -9.88
N ASN A 663 -22.86 -15.47 -10.51
CA ASN A 663 -21.66 -14.91 -11.15
C ASN A 663 -21.90 -14.28 -12.55
N LEU A 664 -23.17 -14.15 -12.95
CA LEU A 664 -23.68 -13.62 -14.22
C LEU A 664 -25.04 -12.96 -13.94
N ARG A 665 -25.68 -12.35 -14.95
CA ARG A 665 -27.06 -11.85 -14.84
C ARG A 665 -28.06 -13.02 -14.77
N VAL A 666 -29.04 -12.96 -13.86
CA VAL A 666 -30.09 -13.99 -13.71
C VAL A 666 -31.04 -13.96 -14.91
N CYS A 667 -31.41 -15.13 -15.45
CA CYS A 667 -32.30 -15.21 -16.60
C CYS A 667 -33.77 -14.96 -16.23
N GLY A 668 -34.56 -14.45 -17.19
CA GLY A 668 -35.96 -14.08 -16.97
C GLY A 668 -36.86 -15.23 -16.49
N ASP A 669 -36.59 -16.47 -16.92
CA ASP A 669 -37.29 -17.66 -16.43
C ASP A 669 -37.02 -17.93 -14.94
N CYS A 670 -35.76 -17.90 -14.51
CA CYS A 670 -35.40 -18.12 -13.12
C CYS A 670 -35.85 -16.95 -12.21
N HIS A 671 -35.87 -15.72 -12.73
CA HIS A 671 -36.46 -14.58 -12.05
C HIS A 671 -37.97 -14.78 -11.79
N LYS A 672 -38.73 -15.22 -12.81
CA LYS A 672 -40.15 -15.58 -12.65
C LYS A 672 -40.33 -16.73 -11.67
N ALA A 673 -39.56 -17.82 -11.82
CA ALA A 673 -39.65 -18.98 -10.93
C ALA A 673 -39.42 -18.57 -9.46
N THR A 674 -38.40 -17.74 -9.18
CA THR A 674 -38.08 -17.27 -7.82
C THR A 674 -39.23 -16.50 -7.17
N LYS A 675 -40.01 -15.72 -7.95
CA LYS A 675 -41.25 -15.09 -7.46
C LYS A 675 -42.28 -16.12 -7.00
N TYR A 676 -42.64 -17.06 -7.85
CA TYR A 676 -43.63 -18.08 -7.48
C TYR A 676 -43.13 -18.99 -6.36
N ILE A 677 -41.82 -19.26 -6.28
CA ILE A 677 -41.21 -19.96 -5.14
C ILE A 677 -41.40 -19.15 -3.85
N SER A 678 -41.07 -17.84 -3.83
CA SER A 678 -41.28 -16.97 -2.67
C SER A 678 -42.76 -16.90 -2.26
N LEU A 679 -43.68 -16.81 -3.22
CA LEU A 679 -45.13 -16.82 -2.98
C LEU A 679 -45.62 -18.13 -2.36
N VAL A 680 -45.21 -19.27 -2.92
CA VAL A 680 -45.68 -20.61 -2.53
C VAL A 680 -45.04 -21.11 -1.23
N THR A 681 -43.82 -20.67 -0.92
CA THR A 681 -43.09 -21.08 0.29
C THR A 681 -43.20 -20.08 1.44
N GLY A 682 -43.68 -18.86 1.18
CA GLY A 682 -43.69 -17.76 2.15
C GLY A 682 -42.28 -17.26 2.54
N ARG A 683 -41.24 -17.64 1.79
CA ARG A 683 -39.84 -17.32 2.10
C ARG A 683 -39.40 -16.05 1.39
N GLU A 684 -38.61 -15.24 2.10
CA GLU A 684 -37.82 -14.18 1.49
C GLU A 684 -36.60 -14.77 0.80
N ILE A 685 -36.31 -14.30 -0.41
CA ILE A 685 -35.17 -14.76 -1.21
C ILE A 685 -34.47 -13.53 -1.77
N ILE A 686 -33.18 -13.37 -1.47
CA ILE A 686 -32.34 -12.29 -1.97
C ILE A 686 -31.36 -12.89 -2.96
N VAL A 687 -31.49 -12.51 -4.24
CA VAL A 687 -30.60 -12.96 -5.32
C VAL A 687 -29.74 -11.78 -5.78
N ARG A 688 -28.43 -11.82 -5.51
CA ARG A 688 -27.45 -10.89 -6.09
C ARG A 688 -27.01 -11.42 -7.44
N ASP A 689 -27.16 -10.63 -8.49
CA ASP A 689 -26.55 -10.88 -9.80
C ASP A 689 -25.35 -9.94 -10.04
N MET A 690 -24.72 -10.03 -11.23
CA MET A 690 -23.53 -9.24 -11.57
C MET A 690 -23.77 -7.71 -11.52
N HIS A 691 -25.01 -7.23 -11.60
CA HIS A 691 -25.34 -5.81 -11.69
C HIS A 691 -26.23 -5.29 -10.54
N ARG A 692 -27.02 -6.15 -9.87
CA ARG A 692 -27.98 -5.71 -8.84
C ARG A 692 -28.42 -6.79 -7.85
N PHE A 693 -29.05 -6.35 -6.77
CA PHE A 693 -29.79 -7.20 -5.84
C PHE A 693 -31.28 -7.29 -6.23
N HIS A 694 -31.82 -8.50 -6.23
CA HIS A 694 -33.24 -8.80 -6.40
C HIS A 694 -33.78 -9.35 -5.08
N HIS A 695 -34.62 -8.59 -4.37
CA HIS A 695 -35.26 -9.07 -3.15
C HIS A 695 -36.69 -9.54 -3.48
N PHE A 696 -36.91 -10.85 -3.41
CA PHE A 696 -38.20 -11.50 -3.63
C PHE A 696 -38.92 -11.75 -2.31
N LYS A 697 -40.15 -11.23 -2.20
CA LYS A 697 -41.03 -11.35 -1.03
C LYS A 697 -42.48 -11.43 -1.47
N ASN A 698 -43.22 -12.44 -1.00
CA ASN A 698 -44.64 -12.67 -1.29
C ASN A 698 -44.99 -12.59 -2.80
N GLY A 699 -44.15 -13.17 -3.68
CA GLY A 699 -44.34 -13.13 -5.14
C GLY A 699 -43.94 -11.81 -5.84
N THR A 700 -43.66 -10.76 -5.08
CA THR A 700 -43.11 -9.51 -5.61
C THR A 700 -41.58 -9.57 -5.69
N CYS A 701 -40.96 -8.62 -6.40
CA CYS A 701 -39.51 -8.42 -6.42
C CYS A 701 -39.22 -6.93 -6.37
N SER A 702 -38.16 -6.52 -5.67
CA SER A 702 -37.70 -5.12 -5.59
C SER A 702 -37.47 -4.46 -6.96
N CYS A 703 -37.18 -5.24 -8.01
CA CYS A 703 -36.99 -4.72 -9.37
C CYS A 703 -38.29 -4.40 -10.15
N GLY A 704 -39.46 -4.51 -9.52
CA GLY A 704 -40.75 -4.06 -10.09
C GLY A 704 -41.23 -4.77 -11.37
N ASP A 705 -40.67 -5.93 -11.73
CA ASP A 705 -40.88 -6.59 -13.04
C ASP A 705 -40.56 -5.69 -14.24
N TYR A 706 -39.44 -4.96 -14.18
CA TYR A 706 -38.75 -4.28 -15.31
C TYR A 706 -38.21 -5.25 -16.39
N TRP A 707 -38.92 -6.36 -16.61
CA TRP A 707 -38.74 -7.33 -17.68
C TRP A 707 -40.02 -7.49 -18.54
N LYS A 708 -41.16 -6.85 -18.18
CA LYS A 708 -42.45 -7.07 -18.88
C LYS A 708 -43.44 -5.89 -18.98
N LEU A 709 -43.21 -4.73 -18.35
CA LEU A 709 -44.25 -3.70 -18.18
C LEU A 709 -44.41 -2.63 -19.30
N VAL A 710 -44.53 -3.06 -20.55
CA VAL A 710 -45.02 -2.19 -21.66
C VAL A 710 -46.04 -2.94 -22.55
N GLN A 711 -47.19 -3.31 -21.99
CA GLN A 711 -48.34 -3.84 -22.76
C GLN A 711 -49.70 -3.29 -22.27
N ALA A 712 -49.83 -1.96 -22.18
CA ALA A 712 -51.13 -1.26 -22.24
C ALA A 712 -50.94 0.23 -22.61
N PHE A 713 -51.97 0.82 -23.21
CA PHE A 713 -52.13 2.27 -23.48
C PHE A 713 -51.03 2.99 -24.29
N THR A 714 -51.14 2.91 -25.62
CA THR A 714 -50.68 3.95 -26.55
C THR A 714 -51.86 4.78 -27.08
N PHE A 715 -51.59 6.01 -27.55
CA PHE A 715 -52.53 7.01 -28.09
C PHE A 715 -53.55 7.58 -27.08
N THR A 716 -53.70 8.90 -26.93
CA THR A 716 -53.98 9.88 -28.00
C THR A 716 -53.47 11.32 -27.70
N MET A 717 -53.48 12.18 -28.72
CA MET A 717 -53.36 13.65 -28.72
C MET A 717 -52.05 14.36 -28.28
N LEU A 718 -51.20 14.63 -29.28
CA LEU A 718 -50.66 15.99 -29.55
C LEU A 718 -51.84 16.96 -29.91
N PRO A 719 -51.66 18.30 -30.09
CA PRO A 719 -50.64 19.24 -29.60
C PRO A 719 -51.23 20.58 -29.08
N LEU A 720 -51.01 21.03 -27.83
CA LEU A 720 -51.62 22.30 -27.36
C LEU A 720 -50.83 23.27 -26.45
N VAL A 721 -49.70 22.87 -25.85
CA VAL A 721 -49.05 23.70 -24.79
C VAL A 721 -47.97 24.67 -25.31
N CYS A 722 -47.48 24.51 -26.55
CA CYS A 722 -46.44 25.35 -27.15
C CYS A 722 -46.87 26.80 -27.50
N LYS A 723 -47.93 27.34 -26.89
CA LYS A 723 -48.48 28.68 -27.20
C LYS A 723 -48.84 29.54 -25.97
N ARG A 724 -48.38 29.18 -24.75
CA ARG A 724 -48.78 29.93 -23.53
C ARG A 724 -47.74 30.09 -22.40
N LEU A 725 -46.44 30.08 -22.71
CA LEU A 725 -45.35 30.40 -21.76
C LEU A 725 -44.41 31.52 -22.23
N SER A 726 -44.89 32.43 -23.09
CA SER A 726 -44.21 33.69 -23.43
C SER A 726 -44.60 34.87 -22.54
N LEU A 727 -45.60 34.71 -21.67
CA LEU A 727 -46.14 35.77 -20.81
C LEU A 727 -46.47 35.25 -19.40
N LEU A 728 -45.52 35.41 -18.47
CA LEU A 728 -45.76 35.84 -17.08
C LEU A 728 -44.42 36.01 -16.35
N LYS A 729 -44.06 37.25 -16.04
CA LYS A 729 -42.99 37.59 -15.09
C LYS A 729 -43.58 37.79 -13.68
N SER A 730 -42.73 37.62 -12.67
CA SER A 730 -42.89 38.02 -11.27
C SER A 730 -43.69 37.08 -10.33
N ARG A 731 -43.16 37.00 -9.10
CA ARG A 731 -43.64 36.33 -7.86
C ARG A 731 -43.78 34.79 -7.86
N PRO A 732 -43.22 34.09 -6.86
CA PRO A 732 -43.55 32.69 -6.58
C PRO A 732 -44.84 32.58 -5.74
N PRO A 733 -45.68 31.55 -5.94
CA PRO A 733 -46.74 31.18 -5.01
C PRO A 733 -46.20 30.27 -3.88
N PRO A 734 -46.77 30.33 -2.66
CA PRO A 734 -46.42 29.40 -1.59
C PRO A 734 -47.15 28.06 -1.77
N PHE A 735 -46.44 26.94 -1.56
CA PHE A 735 -47.05 25.61 -1.49
C PHE A 735 -47.41 25.24 -0.05
N GLY A 736 -48.63 25.62 0.35
CA GLY A 736 -49.34 24.98 1.46
C GLY A 736 -50.25 23.86 0.93
N HIS A 737 -50.43 22.81 1.74
CA HIS A 737 -51.33 21.66 1.53
C HIS A 737 -51.14 20.80 0.26
N GLY A 738 -50.59 19.61 0.48
CA GLY A 738 -50.74 18.46 -0.42
C GLY A 738 -50.43 17.16 0.33
N PHE A 739 -51.38 16.22 0.34
CA PHE A 739 -51.24 14.86 0.87
C PHE A 739 -50.85 14.71 2.36
N SER A 740 -51.83 14.97 3.23
CA SER A 740 -52.14 13.97 4.26
C SER A 740 -52.88 12.80 3.59
N ILE A 741 -52.38 11.58 3.75
CA ILE A 741 -53.03 10.26 3.64
C ILE A 741 -51.93 9.18 3.85
N PHE A 742 -52.28 8.04 4.46
CA PHE A 742 -51.35 6.97 4.89
C PHE A 742 -50.37 7.33 6.03
N GLN A 743 -50.92 7.75 7.18
CA GLN A 743 -50.26 7.53 8.47
C GLN A 743 -51.17 6.71 9.40
N SER A 744 -51.34 5.43 9.08
CA SER A 744 -52.08 4.47 9.91
C SER A 744 -51.79 3.01 9.53
N PHE A 745 -50.73 2.41 10.08
CA PHE A 745 -50.76 1.03 10.62
C PHE A 745 -49.44 0.67 11.33
N ILE A 746 -49.59 -0.12 12.40
CA ILE A 746 -48.55 -0.80 13.21
C ILE A 746 -47.70 0.12 14.14
N ARG A 747 -47.64 -0.33 15.40
CA ARG A 747 -46.85 0.18 16.54
C ARG A 747 -45.88 -0.96 16.90
N PRO A 748 -44.65 -0.71 17.38
CA PRO A 748 -43.67 -1.78 17.59
C PRO A 748 -44.08 -2.74 18.71
N MET A 749 -43.71 -4.02 18.56
CA MET A 749 -43.65 -4.99 19.67
C MET A 749 -42.20 -5.17 20.10
N THR A 750 -41.96 -5.13 21.40
CA THR A 750 -40.67 -5.48 22.04
C THR A 750 -40.73 -6.89 22.61
N GLU A 751 -39.62 -7.61 22.50
CA GLU A 751 -39.20 -8.74 23.34
C GLU A 751 -40.16 -9.92 23.55
N SER A 752 -39.74 -11.10 23.06
CA SER A 752 -39.86 -12.34 23.84
C SER A 752 -38.66 -13.24 23.56
N SER A 753 -38.10 -13.82 24.62
CA SER A 753 -36.93 -14.70 24.54
C SER A 753 -37.34 -16.14 24.25
N SER A 754 -36.70 -16.81 23.29
CA SER A 754 -36.79 -18.26 23.10
C SER A 754 -35.39 -18.89 23.23
N SER A 755 -35.30 -20.00 23.97
CA SER A 755 -34.04 -20.52 24.52
C SER A 755 -33.46 -21.72 23.77
N ASN A 756 -33.50 -21.71 22.44
CA ASN A 756 -32.97 -22.79 21.58
C ASN A 756 -32.37 -22.20 20.29
N ASP A 757 -31.19 -21.60 20.42
CA ASP A 757 -30.40 -21.07 19.30
C ASP A 757 -29.08 -21.86 19.19
N PRO A 758 -28.81 -22.56 18.06
CA PRO A 758 -27.56 -23.28 17.83
C PRO A 758 -26.30 -22.40 17.94
N GLN A 759 -26.43 -21.09 17.70
CA GLN A 759 -25.33 -20.14 17.85
C GLN A 759 -25.00 -19.91 19.33
N ASN A 760 -26.00 -19.91 20.23
CA ASN A 760 -25.78 -19.90 21.68
C ASN A 760 -25.17 -21.23 22.18
N PHE A 761 -25.57 -22.38 21.63
CA PHE A 761 -24.93 -23.66 21.94
C PHE A 761 -23.45 -23.69 21.53
N THR A 762 -23.15 -23.30 20.29
CA THR A 762 -21.78 -23.26 19.77
C THR A 762 -20.89 -22.31 20.58
N VAL A 763 -21.39 -21.12 20.94
CA VAL A 763 -20.66 -20.18 21.83
C VAL A 763 -20.41 -20.79 23.21
N SER A 764 -21.45 -21.36 23.84
CA SER A 764 -21.33 -22.00 25.17
C SER A 764 -20.30 -23.15 25.16
N TYR A 765 -20.34 -24.03 24.16
CA TYR A 765 -19.38 -25.12 24.02
C TYR A 765 -17.94 -24.61 23.80
N LEU A 766 -17.75 -23.59 22.95
CA LEU A 766 -16.43 -23.01 22.71
C LEU A 766 -15.84 -22.35 23.97
N GLN A 767 -16.67 -21.75 24.83
CA GLN A 767 -16.23 -21.25 26.13
C GLN A 767 -15.87 -22.40 27.08
N ASN A 768 -16.76 -23.39 27.25
CA ASN A 768 -16.60 -24.43 28.26
C ASN A 768 -15.53 -25.48 27.89
N SER A 769 -15.71 -26.14 26.73
CA SER A 769 -14.90 -27.27 26.29
C SER A 769 -13.55 -26.84 25.69
N CYS A 770 -13.55 -25.76 24.89
CA CYS A 770 -12.34 -25.23 24.27
C CYS A 770 -11.62 -24.17 25.13
N GLY A 771 -12.33 -23.50 26.05
CA GLY A 771 -11.74 -22.52 26.97
C GLY A 771 -11.70 -21.07 26.48
N LEU A 772 -12.37 -20.74 25.38
CA LEU A 772 -12.30 -19.41 24.77
C LEU A 772 -12.98 -18.34 25.66
N SER A 773 -12.48 -17.11 25.62
CA SER A 773 -13.22 -15.96 26.14
C SER A 773 -14.56 -15.79 25.42
N HIS A 774 -15.57 -15.18 26.06
CA HIS A 774 -16.91 -14.99 25.45
C HIS A 774 -16.84 -14.30 24.07
N ASN A 775 -16.06 -13.22 23.95
CA ASN A 775 -15.87 -12.50 22.68
C ASN A 775 -15.11 -13.36 21.65
N SER A 776 -14.13 -14.16 22.09
CA SER A 776 -13.42 -15.11 21.22
C SER A 776 -14.33 -16.25 20.74
N ALA A 777 -15.22 -16.75 21.60
CA ALA A 777 -16.19 -17.80 21.28
C ALA A 777 -17.25 -17.30 20.29
N ILE A 778 -17.73 -16.05 20.42
CA ILE A 778 -18.60 -15.40 19.43
C ILE A 778 -17.86 -15.18 18.10
N ALA A 779 -16.60 -14.74 18.13
CA ALA A 779 -15.80 -14.60 16.91
C ALA A 779 -15.51 -15.95 16.20
N ALA A 780 -15.39 -17.03 16.97
CA ALA A 780 -15.22 -18.39 16.47
C ALA A 780 -16.54 -19.03 16.01
N SER A 781 -17.68 -18.80 16.67
CA SER A 781 -19.01 -19.26 16.20
C SER A 781 -19.48 -18.51 14.94
N LYS A 782 -18.97 -17.29 14.70
CA LYS A 782 -19.04 -16.64 13.38
C LYS A 782 -18.19 -17.34 12.29
N LYS A 783 -17.45 -18.40 12.62
CA LYS A 783 -16.60 -19.19 11.70
C LYS A 783 -16.82 -20.72 11.75
N LEU A 784 -17.64 -21.20 12.68
CA LEU A 784 -17.88 -22.62 13.02
C LEU A 784 -19.32 -22.77 13.54
N LEU A 785 -20.10 -23.79 13.18
CA LEU A 785 -21.49 -23.97 13.67
C LEU A 785 -21.85 -25.46 13.68
N PHE A 786 -22.10 -26.00 14.88
CA PHE A 786 -22.52 -27.39 15.05
C PHE A 786 -23.60 -27.53 16.12
N GLU A 787 -24.46 -28.54 15.97
CA GLU A 787 -25.61 -28.80 16.84
C GLU A 787 -25.34 -29.89 17.89
N ASN A 788 -24.35 -30.77 17.64
CA ASN A 788 -23.86 -31.80 18.57
C ASN A 788 -22.37 -31.59 18.88
N SER A 789 -21.88 -32.17 19.98
CA SER A 789 -20.47 -32.03 20.37
C SER A 789 -19.56 -33.18 19.91
N GLU A 790 -20.11 -34.26 19.36
CA GLU A 790 -19.40 -35.53 19.13
C GLU A 790 -18.16 -35.40 18.24
N GLN A 791 -18.26 -34.70 17.10
CA GLN A 791 -17.14 -34.47 16.19
C GLN A 791 -16.11 -33.48 16.80
N PRO A 792 -16.51 -32.30 17.34
CA PRO A 792 -15.62 -31.42 18.10
C PRO A 792 -14.90 -32.10 19.28
N ASP A 793 -15.60 -32.88 20.10
CA ASP A 793 -15.01 -33.59 21.24
C ASP A 793 -13.99 -34.63 20.79
N SER A 794 -14.28 -35.37 19.72
CA SER A 794 -13.35 -36.34 19.12
C SER A 794 -12.10 -35.67 18.54
N VAL A 795 -12.22 -34.48 17.92
CA VAL A 795 -11.08 -33.67 17.48
C VAL A 795 -10.26 -33.16 18.67
N LEU A 796 -10.93 -32.65 19.72
CA LEU A 796 -10.27 -32.21 20.93
C LEU A 796 -9.56 -33.36 21.65
N GLU A 797 -10.13 -34.56 21.68
CA GLU A 797 -9.50 -35.77 22.22
C GLU A 797 -8.27 -36.17 21.40
N LEU A 798 -8.33 -36.16 20.07
CA LEU A 798 -7.14 -36.39 19.24
C LEU A 798 -6.04 -35.36 19.57
N LEU A 799 -6.36 -34.06 19.64
CA LEU A 799 -5.37 -33.03 19.98
C LEU A 799 -4.80 -33.21 21.40
N ARG A 800 -5.63 -33.54 22.40
CA ARG A 800 -5.20 -33.87 23.77
C ARG A 800 -4.27 -35.09 23.78
N SER A 801 -4.58 -36.15 23.02
CA SER A 801 -3.79 -37.38 22.92
C SER A 801 -2.38 -37.15 22.35
N GLN A 802 -2.19 -36.12 21.51
CA GLN A 802 -0.87 -35.74 20.98
C GLN A 802 -0.09 -34.78 21.92
N GLY A 803 -0.64 -34.49 23.11
CA GLY A 803 0.03 -33.72 24.16
C GLY A 803 -0.17 -32.20 24.09
N LEU A 804 -1.22 -31.71 23.42
CA LEU A 804 -1.54 -30.28 23.43
C LEU A 804 -2.27 -29.88 24.73
N THR A 805 -1.83 -28.79 25.36
CA THR A 805 -2.48 -28.21 26.56
C THR A 805 -3.73 -27.39 26.20
N LYS A 806 -4.63 -27.17 27.17
CA LYS A 806 -5.89 -26.41 26.93
C LYS A 806 -5.66 -25.03 26.30
N SER A 807 -4.65 -24.27 26.74
CA SER A 807 -4.34 -22.95 26.16
C SER A 807 -3.69 -23.02 24.75
N GLN A 808 -3.00 -24.11 24.42
CA GLN A 808 -2.52 -24.32 23.04
C GLN A 808 -3.68 -24.67 22.11
N ILE A 809 -4.60 -25.52 22.57
CA ILE A 809 -5.85 -25.84 21.86
C ILE A 809 -6.69 -24.58 21.66
N GLU A 810 -6.94 -23.81 22.73
CA GLU A 810 -7.61 -22.49 22.67
C GLU A 810 -7.01 -21.61 21.57
N LYS A 811 -5.68 -21.42 21.56
CA LYS A 811 -4.99 -20.60 20.54
C LYS A 811 -5.15 -21.14 19.12
N ILE A 812 -5.14 -22.47 18.94
CA ILE A 812 -5.36 -23.12 17.64
C ILE A 812 -6.81 -22.90 17.17
N ILE A 813 -7.80 -23.16 18.03
CA ILE A 813 -9.22 -23.01 17.71
C ILE A 813 -9.61 -21.54 17.48
N VAL A 814 -9.03 -20.58 18.21
CA VAL A 814 -9.18 -19.14 17.91
C VAL A 814 -8.62 -18.78 16.53
N THR A 815 -7.53 -19.42 16.11
CA THR A 815 -6.89 -19.14 14.81
C THR A 815 -7.62 -19.82 13.64
N ARG A 816 -8.01 -21.09 13.81
CA ARG A 816 -8.79 -21.88 12.84
C ARG A 816 -9.92 -22.63 13.56
N PRO A 817 -11.10 -22.01 13.74
CA PRO A 817 -12.24 -22.67 14.36
C PRO A 817 -12.60 -23.99 13.66
N GLN A 818 -12.63 -23.98 12.32
CA GLN A 818 -13.03 -25.09 11.43
C GLN A 818 -12.29 -26.41 11.66
N LEU A 819 -11.18 -26.41 12.40
CA LEU A 819 -10.48 -27.64 12.77
C LEU A 819 -11.39 -28.63 13.52
N LEU A 820 -12.40 -28.13 14.25
CA LEU A 820 -13.37 -28.94 15.00
C LEU A 820 -14.41 -29.66 14.13
N GLU A 821 -14.60 -29.23 12.88
CA GLU A 821 -15.45 -29.90 11.88
C GLU A 821 -14.66 -30.88 11.00
N ALA A 822 -13.32 -30.90 11.09
CA ALA A 822 -12.47 -31.70 10.20
C ALA A 822 -12.61 -33.22 10.45
N ASN A 823 -12.73 -34.00 9.36
CA ASN A 823 -12.84 -35.46 9.42
C ASN A 823 -11.54 -36.09 9.94
N LEU A 824 -11.66 -36.85 11.02
CA LEU A 824 -10.57 -37.45 11.77
C LEU A 824 -9.80 -38.53 11.01
N GLU A 825 -10.52 -39.41 10.33
CA GLU A 825 -9.94 -40.59 9.66
C GLU A 825 -9.42 -40.25 8.27
N ASP A 826 -10.16 -39.44 7.50
CA ASP A 826 -9.79 -39.12 6.10
C ASP A 826 -8.81 -37.95 5.98
N THR A 827 -8.74 -37.03 6.96
CA THR A 827 -7.96 -35.78 6.81
C THR A 827 -6.94 -35.53 7.92
N LEU A 828 -7.29 -35.69 9.19
CA LEU A 828 -6.38 -35.34 10.30
C LEU A 828 -5.38 -36.45 10.61
N ARG A 829 -5.84 -37.68 10.87
CA ARG A 829 -4.97 -38.80 11.25
C ARG A 829 -3.91 -39.11 10.18
N PRO A 830 -4.24 -39.20 8.87
CA PRO A 830 -3.24 -39.51 7.84
C PRO A 830 -2.15 -38.44 7.71
N LYS A 831 -2.50 -37.15 7.86
CA LYS A 831 -1.51 -36.05 7.87
C LYS A 831 -0.61 -36.09 9.09
N MET A 832 -1.19 -36.34 10.28
CA MET A 832 -0.40 -36.46 11.51
C MET A 832 0.50 -37.71 11.48
N GLU A 833 0.07 -38.81 10.86
CA GLU A 833 0.88 -40.01 10.64
C GLU A 833 1.98 -39.79 9.60
N PHE A 834 1.71 -39.06 8.52
CA PHE A 834 2.75 -38.65 7.57
C PHE A 834 3.80 -37.75 8.24
N LEU A 835 3.40 -36.80 9.09
CA LEU A 835 4.34 -36.00 9.89
C LEU A 835 5.13 -36.87 10.90
N LYS A 836 4.50 -37.87 11.55
CA LYS A 836 5.22 -38.87 12.38
C LYS A 836 6.25 -39.65 11.55
N SER A 837 5.93 -40.03 10.31
CA SER A 837 6.85 -40.72 9.40
C SER A 837 8.09 -39.88 9.04
N LEU A 838 7.97 -38.55 9.05
CA LEU A 838 9.09 -37.59 8.92
C LEU A 838 9.83 -37.34 10.25
N GLY A 839 9.66 -38.22 11.24
CA GLY A 839 10.37 -38.18 12.51
C GLY A 839 9.87 -37.10 13.49
N PHE A 840 8.68 -36.54 13.31
CA PHE A 840 8.09 -35.63 14.29
C PHE A 840 7.59 -36.41 15.51
N SER A 841 8.30 -36.29 16.64
CA SER A 841 7.76 -36.61 17.97
C SER A 841 6.53 -35.75 18.28
N GLY A 842 5.66 -36.20 19.21
CA GLY A 842 4.51 -35.42 19.68
C GLY A 842 4.89 -34.00 20.11
N ALA A 843 5.92 -33.86 20.95
CA ALA A 843 6.41 -32.56 21.42
C ALA A 843 6.93 -31.63 20.29
N SER A 844 7.38 -32.17 19.16
CA SER A 844 7.70 -31.38 17.95
C SER A 844 6.46 -31.04 17.10
N MET A 845 5.48 -31.94 16.99
CA MET A 845 4.18 -31.65 16.36
C MET A 845 3.45 -30.52 17.10
N VAL A 846 3.35 -30.60 18.43
CA VAL A 846 2.77 -29.54 19.28
C VAL A 846 3.41 -28.19 18.97
N LYS A 847 4.75 -28.13 18.87
CA LYS A 847 5.50 -26.91 18.53
C LYS A 847 5.26 -26.44 17.09
N LEU A 848 5.11 -27.34 16.13
CA LEU A 848 4.80 -27.01 14.73
C LEU A 848 3.39 -26.39 14.62
N VAL A 849 2.37 -27.08 15.11
CA VAL A 849 0.96 -26.67 14.99
C VAL A 849 0.69 -25.40 15.82
N THR A 850 1.32 -25.24 17.00
CA THR A 850 1.21 -23.99 17.78
C THR A 850 1.89 -22.79 17.09
N LYS A 851 2.84 -23.05 16.16
CA LYS A 851 3.54 -22.02 15.39
C LYS A 851 2.80 -21.65 14.10
N ASP A 852 2.24 -22.62 13.39
CA ASP A 852 1.40 -22.40 12.21
C ASP A 852 0.30 -23.48 12.14
N PRO A 853 -0.92 -23.20 12.62
CA PRO A 853 -2.02 -24.16 12.62
C PRO A 853 -2.40 -24.71 11.24
N ARG A 854 -2.10 -23.96 10.16
CA ARG A 854 -2.40 -24.33 8.77
C ARG A 854 -1.67 -25.60 8.30
N MET A 855 -0.67 -26.06 9.05
CA MET A 855 0.03 -27.33 8.81
C MET A 855 -0.86 -28.57 8.97
N LEU A 856 -2.05 -28.46 9.57
CA LEU A 856 -3.04 -29.54 9.60
C LEU A 856 -3.95 -29.56 8.35
N ASP A 857 -4.02 -28.44 7.61
CA ASP A 857 -4.89 -28.31 6.43
C ASP A 857 -4.15 -28.67 5.14
N CYS A 858 -2.88 -28.28 5.03
CA CYS A 858 -2.06 -28.36 3.83
C CYS A 858 -1.60 -29.79 3.48
N ASP A 859 -1.57 -30.10 2.18
CA ASP A 859 -0.82 -31.24 1.66
C ASP A 859 0.69 -30.92 1.66
N VAL A 860 1.45 -31.66 2.45
CA VAL A 860 2.91 -31.56 2.52
C VAL A 860 3.63 -32.51 1.56
N VAL A 861 2.93 -33.48 0.96
CA VAL A 861 3.54 -34.64 0.27
C VAL A 861 4.35 -34.22 -0.95
N GLU A 862 3.80 -33.40 -1.86
CA GLU A 862 4.52 -32.93 -3.07
C GLU A 862 5.85 -32.26 -2.71
N SER A 863 5.81 -31.35 -1.73
CA SER A 863 6.98 -30.59 -1.29
C SER A 863 8.06 -31.48 -0.66
N VAL A 864 7.66 -32.46 0.17
CA VAL A 864 8.55 -33.42 0.83
C VAL A 864 9.18 -34.36 -0.20
N GLN A 865 8.40 -34.84 -1.18
CA GLN A 865 8.90 -35.64 -2.30
C GLN A 865 9.92 -34.85 -3.14
N LEU A 866 9.68 -33.56 -3.42
CA LEU A 866 10.64 -32.72 -4.13
C LEU A 866 11.96 -32.59 -3.35
N PHE A 867 11.94 -32.39 -2.03
CA PHE A 867 13.16 -32.29 -1.24
C PHE A 867 13.92 -33.64 -1.15
N ARG A 868 13.22 -34.76 -0.95
CA ARG A 868 13.81 -36.11 -1.02
C ARG A 868 14.48 -36.36 -2.38
N ALA A 869 13.77 -36.07 -3.49
CA ALA A 869 14.29 -36.17 -4.85
C ALA A 869 15.45 -35.19 -5.18
N ARG A 870 15.77 -34.26 -4.27
CA ARG A 870 16.90 -33.33 -4.39
C ARG A 870 18.08 -33.67 -3.48
N GLY A 871 17.95 -34.69 -2.63
CA GLY A 871 19.01 -35.21 -1.76
C GLY A 871 18.94 -34.72 -0.31
N PHE A 872 17.79 -34.20 0.14
CA PHE A 872 17.58 -33.84 1.55
C PHE A 872 17.14 -35.08 2.33
N SER A 873 17.67 -35.26 3.55
CA SER A 873 17.20 -36.29 4.48
C SER A 873 15.93 -35.87 5.22
N ASP A 874 15.19 -36.83 5.77
CA ASP A 874 13.92 -36.52 6.46
C ASP A 874 14.13 -35.64 7.71
N GLU A 875 15.24 -35.79 8.44
CA GLU A 875 15.59 -34.88 9.56
C GLU A 875 15.92 -33.46 9.07
N GLN A 876 16.54 -33.32 7.89
CA GLN A 876 16.76 -32.02 7.25
C GLN A 876 15.43 -31.38 6.83
N ILE A 877 14.49 -32.16 6.28
CA ILE A 877 13.15 -31.71 5.88
C ILE A 877 12.32 -31.32 7.11
N LYS A 878 12.31 -32.14 8.16
CA LYS A 878 11.70 -31.82 9.46
C LYS A 878 12.27 -30.53 10.07
N GLY A 879 13.58 -30.35 10.02
CA GLY A 879 14.25 -29.10 10.45
C GLY A 879 13.86 -27.88 9.61
N LEU A 880 13.71 -28.07 8.30
CA LEU A 880 13.22 -27.07 7.34
C LEU A 880 11.77 -26.66 7.66
N THR A 881 10.84 -27.62 7.77
CA THR A 881 9.43 -27.42 8.13
C THR A 881 9.26 -26.75 9.49
N MET A 882 10.02 -27.16 10.50
CA MET A 882 10.00 -26.54 11.84
C MET A 882 10.41 -25.06 11.82
N LYS A 883 11.37 -24.68 10.96
CA LYS A 883 11.81 -23.29 10.78
C LYS A 883 10.84 -22.50 9.91
N LEU A 884 10.39 -23.07 8.79
CA LEU A 884 9.61 -22.39 7.76
C LEU A 884 8.37 -23.21 7.35
N PRO A 885 7.30 -23.23 8.16
CA PRO A 885 6.04 -23.91 7.81
C PRO A 885 5.40 -23.34 6.53
N SER A 886 5.59 -22.04 6.27
CA SER A 886 5.07 -21.33 5.09
C SER A 886 5.47 -21.96 3.75
N LEU A 887 6.59 -22.68 3.73
CA LEU A 887 7.18 -23.30 2.56
C LEU A 887 6.25 -24.31 1.87
N HIS A 888 5.39 -24.98 2.63
CA HIS A 888 4.48 -26.01 2.12
C HIS A 888 3.25 -25.42 1.40
N PHE A 889 2.90 -24.15 1.66
CA PHE A 889 1.80 -23.46 0.97
C PHE A 889 2.24 -22.81 -0.36
N TYR A 890 3.52 -22.88 -0.72
CA TYR A 890 4.04 -22.34 -1.98
C TYR A 890 4.01 -23.38 -3.10
N ASN A 891 3.81 -22.94 -4.34
CA ASN A 891 4.05 -23.78 -5.51
C ASN A 891 5.56 -24.08 -5.63
N VAL A 892 5.98 -25.21 -5.07
CA VAL A 892 7.39 -25.60 -4.94
C VAL A 892 8.06 -25.78 -6.29
N ASN A 893 7.32 -26.24 -7.31
CA ASN A 893 7.80 -26.41 -8.67
C ASN A 893 8.12 -25.08 -9.38
N LYS A 894 7.41 -23.99 -9.07
CA LYS A 894 7.65 -22.64 -9.62
C LYS A 894 8.63 -21.81 -8.79
N ILE A 895 8.63 -21.96 -7.46
CA ILE A 895 9.33 -21.05 -6.54
C ILE A 895 10.62 -21.66 -5.96
N VAL A 896 10.59 -22.93 -5.56
CA VAL A 896 11.72 -23.58 -4.85
C VAL A 896 12.67 -24.26 -5.83
N LYS A 897 12.12 -25.04 -6.77
CA LYS A 897 12.87 -25.83 -7.73
C LYS A 897 13.94 -25.03 -8.51
N PRO A 898 13.67 -23.82 -9.06
CA PRO A 898 14.69 -23.05 -9.78
C PRO A 898 15.85 -22.58 -8.89
N LYS A 899 15.58 -22.29 -7.60
CA LYS A 899 16.62 -21.85 -6.64
C LYS A 899 17.57 -23.00 -6.31
N LEU A 900 17.04 -24.21 -6.14
CA LEU A 900 17.84 -25.43 -5.93
C LEU A 900 18.66 -25.81 -7.18
N GLU A 901 18.13 -25.55 -8.38
CA GLU A 901 18.85 -25.74 -9.66
C GLU A 901 19.96 -24.71 -9.85
N PHE A 902 19.72 -23.44 -9.50
CA PHE A 902 20.73 -22.38 -9.55
C PHE A 902 21.92 -22.63 -8.62
N PHE A 903 21.71 -23.10 -7.38
CA PHE A 903 22.86 -23.50 -6.54
C PHE A 903 23.61 -24.70 -7.11
N LYS A 904 22.94 -25.63 -7.79
CA LYS A 904 23.63 -26.73 -8.50
C LYS A 904 24.45 -26.23 -9.70
N SER A 905 23.96 -25.28 -10.50
CA SER A 905 24.73 -24.72 -11.62
C SER A 905 25.94 -23.90 -11.18
N MET A 906 25.93 -23.33 -9.97
CA MET A 906 27.11 -22.74 -9.32
C MET A 906 28.16 -23.76 -8.84
N GLY A 907 27.91 -25.07 -8.97
CA GLY A 907 28.83 -26.12 -8.51
C GLY A 907 28.81 -26.40 -7.01
N PHE A 908 27.68 -26.17 -6.32
CA PHE A 908 27.43 -26.76 -5.00
C PHE A 908 26.93 -28.21 -5.17
N THR A 909 27.38 -29.13 -4.32
CA THR A 909 26.87 -30.52 -4.33
C THR A 909 25.43 -30.58 -3.83
N ALA A 910 24.72 -31.69 -4.06
CA ALA A 910 23.39 -31.89 -3.48
C ALA A 910 23.40 -31.79 -1.94
N GLU A 911 24.44 -32.34 -1.30
CA GLU A 911 24.68 -32.24 0.15
C GLU A 911 24.94 -30.80 0.60
N ASP A 912 25.74 -30.02 -0.16
CA ASP A 912 25.96 -28.60 0.13
C ASP A 912 24.64 -27.82 0.10
N VAL A 913 23.83 -28.02 -0.93
CA VAL A 913 22.54 -27.33 -1.09
C VAL A 913 21.58 -27.73 0.04
N ALA A 914 21.48 -29.02 0.36
CA ALA A 914 20.66 -29.50 1.47
C ALA A 914 21.11 -28.90 2.81
N ARG A 915 22.43 -28.86 3.06
CA ARG A 915 23.04 -28.26 4.26
C ARG A 915 22.78 -26.75 4.34
N ILE A 916 22.96 -26.00 3.25
CA ILE A 916 22.71 -24.55 3.20
C ILE A 916 21.24 -24.26 3.49
N VAL A 917 20.32 -24.89 2.75
CA VAL A 917 18.88 -24.60 2.79
C VAL A 917 18.23 -25.08 4.10
N SER A 918 18.64 -26.21 4.66
CA SER A 918 18.16 -26.66 5.98
C SER A 918 18.76 -25.84 7.13
N SER A 919 19.93 -25.23 6.93
CA SER A 919 20.52 -24.30 7.89
C SER A 919 19.80 -22.94 7.88
N GLU A 920 19.49 -22.40 6.70
CA GLU A 920 18.81 -21.11 6.55
C GLU A 920 17.67 -21.15 5.50
N PRO A 921 16.46 -21.58 5.89
CA PRO A 921 15.36 -21.81 4.95
C PRO A 921 14.80 -20.53 4.33
N TYR A 922 14.91 -19.39 5.01
CA TYR A 922 14.37 -18.09 4.57
C TYR A 922 14.98 -17.60 3.24
N ILE A 923 16.12 -18.16 2.82
CA ILE A 923 16.66 -17.97 1.46
C ILE A 923 15.67 -18.42 0.36
N LEU A 924 14.79 -19.38 0.66
CA LEU A 924 13.74 -19.83 -0.25
C LEU A 924 12.59 -18.82 -0.42
N GLU A 925 12.44 -17.84 0.47
CA GLU A 925 11.49 -16.72 0.32
C GLU A 925 12.08 -15.56 -0.50
N ARG A 926 13.42 -15.41 -0.56
CA ARG A 926 14.10 -14.35 -1.34
C ARG A 926 13.91 -14.53 -2.84
N SER A 927 13.85 -13.43 -3.59
CA SER A 927 13.82 -13.48 -5.07
C SER A 927 15.14 -14.02 -5.62
N LEU A 928 15.08 -14.93 -6.60
CA LEU A 928 16.27 -15.46 -7.26
C LEU A 928 16.98 -14.33 -8.05
N GLU A 929 16.24 -13.70 -8.95
CA GLU A 929 16.70 -12.62 -9.83
C GLU A 929 17.00 -11.33 -9.08
N ASN A 930 16.10 -10.87 -8.20
CA ASN A 930 16.17 -9.53 -7.61
C ASN A 930 16.96 -9.49 -6.28
N HIS A 931 17.53 -10.61 -5.82
CA HIS A 931 18.28 -10.66 -4.56
C HIS A 931 19.42 -11.68 -4.56
N ILE A 932 19.14 -12.97 -4.81
CA ILE A 932 20.16 -14.04 -4.67
C ILE A 932 21.27 -13.86 -5.71
N ILE A 933 20.93 -13.65 -6.99
CA ILE A 933 21.90 -13.43 -8.08
C ILE A 933 22.75 -12.16 -7.81
N PRO A 934 22.17 -10.97 -7.56
CA PRO A 934 22.93 -9.77 -7.20
C PRO A 934 23.87 -9.94 -5.99
N CYS A 935 23.46 -10.67 -4.95
CA CYS A 935 24.34 -10.96 -3.81
C CYS A 935 25.56 -11.79 -4.23
N ILE A 936 25.38 -12.74 -5.13
CA ILE A 936 26.47 -13.56 -5.68
C ILE A 936 27.35 -12.76 -6.65
N GLU A 937 26.80 -11.81 -7.40
CA GLU A 937 27.58 -10.90 -8.25
C GLU A 937 28.45 -9.94 -7.42
N VAL A 938 27.93 -9.41 -6.30
CA VAL A 938 28.74 -8.66 -5.31
C VAL A 938 29.85 -9.56 -4.76
N LEU A 939 29.54 -10.79 -4.37
CA LEU A 939 30.55 -11.74 -3.87
C LEU A 939 31.60 -12.11 -4.93
N LYS A 940 31.23 -12.26 -6.21
CA LYS A 940 32.17 -12.46 -7.33
C LYS A 940 33.07 -11.25 -7.53
N ARG A 941 32.52 -10.02 -7.54
CA ARG A 941 33.29 -8.76 -7.64
C ARG A 941 34.31 -8.59 -6.53
N VAL A 942 33.99 -9.04 -5.31
CA VAL A 942 34.93 -9.02 -4.16
C VAL A 942 35.93 -10.18 -4.22
N LEU A 943 35.47 -11.43 -4.34
CA LEU A 943 36.28 -12.63 -4.11
C LEU A 943 37.02 -13.17 -5.34
N GLY A 944 36.74 -12.61 -6.52
CA GLY A 944 37.35 -12.95 -7.81
C GLY A 944 36.91 -14.30 -8.40
N THR A 945 36.92 -15.37 -7.62
CA THR A 945 36.67 -16.74 -8.10
C THR A 945 35.42 -17.38 -7.49
N ASP A 946 34.69 -18.14 -8.30
CA ASP A 946 33.51 -18.91 -7.85
C ASP A 946 33.85 -19.93 -6.76
N GLU A 947 35.10 -20.42 -6.70
CA GLU A 947 35.56 -21.27 -5.61
C GLU A 947 35.60 -20.51 -4.28
N ASN A 948 36.09 -19.26 -4.28
CA ASN A 948 36.09 -18.41 -3.10
C ASN A 948 34.66 -18.01 -2.69
N VAL A 949 33.79 -17.71 -3.65
CA VAL A 949 32.36 -17.48 -3.40
C VAL A 949 31.70 -18.71 -2.75
N ARG A 950 31.97 -19.93 -3.27
CA ARG A 950 31.52 -21.18 -2.64
C ARG A 950 32.08 -21.36 -1.22
N LYS A 951 33.36 -21.07 -0.97
CA LYS A 951 33.97 -21.14 0.38
C LYS A 951 33.25 -20.23 1.38
N VAL A 952 33.00 -18.97 1.02
CA VAL A 952 32.30 -18.01 1.90
C VAL A 952 30.87 -18.45 2.16
N ILE A 953 30.11 -18.84 1.14
CA ILE A 953 28.72 -19.31 1.32
C ILE A 953 28.66 -20.58 2.18
N LYS A 954 29.58 -21.53 2.03
CA LYS A 954 29.66 -22.73 2.90
C LYS A 954 29.99 -22.38 4.36
N ALA A 955 30.84 -21.38 4.60
CA ALA A 955 31.21 -20.93 5.94
C ALA A 955 30.18 -19.99 6.60
N CYS A 956 29.29 -19.38 5.81
CA CYS A 956 28.54 -18.19 6.20
C CYS A 956 27.21 -18.08 5.43
N TYR A 957 26.44 -19.17 5.35
CA TYR A 957 25.27 -19.30 4.47
C TYR A 957 24.23 -18.16 4.56
N TRP A 958 24.00 -17.59 5.74
CA TRP A 958 23.13 -16.42 5.96
C TRP A 958 23.59 -15.14 5.22
N ILE A 959 24.80 -15.12 4.64
CA ILE A 959 25.32 -13.96 3.88
C ILE A 959 24.40 -13.56 2.72
N LEU A 960 23.71 -14.55 2.13
CA LEU A 960 22.77 -14.35 1.02
C LEU A 960 21.42 -13.76 1.45
N GLU A 961 21.20 -13.47 2.75
CA GLU A 961 20.05 -12.71 3.22
C GLU A 961 20.27 -11.19 3.22
N TYR A 962 21.53 -10.76 3.32
CA TYR A 962 21.90 -9.35 3.43
C TYR A 962 21.89 -8.70 2.04
N ASN A 963 21.54 -7.41 1.96
CA ASN A 963 21.87 -6.63 0.76
C ASN A 963 23.38 -6.34 0.80
N LEU A 964 24.17 -7.15 0.10
CA LEU A 964 25.63 -7.09 0.16
C LEU A 964 26.19 -5.83 -0.51
N GLU A 965 25.54 -5.33 -1.56
CA GLU A 965 25.87 -4.06 -2.22
C GLU A 965 25.97 -2.89 -1.22
N LYS A 966 24.99 -2.76 -0.30
CA LYS A 966 24.95 -1.66 0.70
C LYS A 966 25.73 -1.91 1.99
N MET A 967 26.30 -3.11 2.15
CA MET A 967 26.97 -3.53 3.39
C MET A 967 28.44 -3.86 3.15
N LEU A 968 28.72 -4.78 2.22
CA LEU A 968 30.06 -5.29 1.96
C LEU A 968 30.93 -4.28 1.20
N GLU A 969 30.40 -3.64 0.15
CA GLU A 969 31.17 -2.68 -0.65
C GLU A 969 31.59 -1.43 0.15
N PRO A 970 30.71 -0.76 0.92
CA PRO A 970 31.12 0.38 1.76
C PRO A 970 32.11 -0.02 2.86
N ASN A 971 31.93 -1.19 3.48
CA ASN A 971 32.84 -1.66 4.53
C ASN A 971 34.24 -2.00 3.97
N ILE A 972 34.32 -2.59 2.78
CA ILE A 972 35.61 -2.84 2.09
C ILE A 972 36.25 -1.52 1.65
N ALA A 973 35.49 -0.58 1.09
CA ALA A 973 35.99 0.75 0.73
C ALA A 973 36.54 1.50 1.96
N MET A 974 35.84 1.43 3.10
CA MET A 974 36.28 2.02 4.36
C MET A 974 37.58 1.38 4.89
N LEU A 975 37.70 0.05 4.82
CA LEU A 975 38.95 -0.63 5.21
C LEU A 975 40.12 -0.24 4.28
N LYS A 976 39.89 -0.11 2.97
CA LYS A 976 40.90 0.40 2.03
C LYS A 976 41.28 1.85 2.30
N SER A 977 40.34 2.74 2.64
CA SER A 977 40.64 4.16 2.91
C SER A 977 41.43 4.37 4.20
N HIS A 978 41.28 3.49 5.20
CA HIS A 978 42.12 3.44 6.40
C HIS A 978 43.40 2.61 6.19
N GLY A 979 43.78 2.33 4.94
CA GLY A 979 45.07 1.73 4.60
C GLY A 979 45.19 0.22 4.83
N VAL A 980 44.09 -0.53 4.99
CA VAL A 980 44.14 -1.99 5.11
C VAL A 980 44.38 -2.63 3.73
N PRO A 981 45.46 -3.41 3.53
CA PRO A 981 45.77 -4.05 2.25
C PRO A 981 44.68 -5.01 1.75
N GLU A 982 44.46 -5.04 0.43
CA GLU A 982 43.41 -5.85 -0.21
C GLU A 982 43.59 -7.36 -0.01
N ASN A 983 44.84 -7.85 -0.01
CA ASN A 983 45.13 -9.25 0.32
C ASN A 983 44.78 -9.61 1.78
N ILE A 984 44.89 -8.67 2.72
CA ILE A 984 44.47 -8.85 4.11
C ILE A 984 42.95 -8.83 4.19
N ILE A 985 42.27 -7.86 3.55
CA ILE A 985 40.80 -7.82 3.43
C ILE A 985 40.26 -9.16 2.91
N MET A 986 40.83 -9.67 1.82
CA MET A 986 40.43 -10.92 1.17
C MET A 986 40.62 -12.15 2.08
N ASN A 987 41.82 -12.34 2.64
CA ASN A 987 42.10 -13.47 3.53
C ASN A 987 41.24 -13.42 4.80
N MET A 988 41.00 -12.23 5.35
CA MET A 988 40.15 -12.04 6.52
C MET A 988 38.66 -12.21 6.20
N PHE A 989 38.20 -11.87 5.01
CA PHE A 989 36.81 -12.10 4.57
C PHE A 989 36.54 -13.58 4.28
N LEU A 990 37.50 -14.30 3.71
CA LEU A 990 37.45 -15.77 3.56
C LEU A 990 37.38 -16.48 4.93
N ALA A 991 38.18 -16.06 5.90
CA ALA A 991 38.23 -16.69 7.22
C ALA A 991 37.07 -16.27 8.15
N HIS A 992 36.70 -14.99 8.13
CA HIS A 992 35.81 -14.36 9.13
C HIS A 992 34.75 -13.44 8.49
N PRO A 993 33.93 -13.94 7.54
CA PRO A 993 33.08 -13.10 6.69
C PRO A 993 32.10 -12.19 7.44
N ARG A 994 31.55 -12.64 8.58
CA ARG A 994 30.68 -11.82 9.46
C ARG A 994 31.26 -10.46 9.85
N THR A 995 32.59 -10.32 9.92
CA THR A 995 33.28 -9.07 10.30
C THR A 995 33.02 -7.94 9.28
N PHE A 996 32.73 -8.29 8.03
CA PHE A 996 32.52 -7.34 6.93
C PHE A 996 31.04 -7.04 6.68
N LEU A 997 30.13 -7.64 7.48
CA LEU A 997 28.67 -7.46 7.39
C LEU A 997 28.11 -6.55 8.50
N LEU A 998 28.97 -5.75 9.13
CA LEU A 998 28.59 -4.73 10.12
C LEU A 998 27.88 -3.56 9.44
N ARG A 999 27.10 -2.78 10.19
CA ARG A 999 26.51 -1.54 9.66
C ARG A 999 27.63 -0.52 9.39
N PRO A 1000 27.60 0.26 8.28
CA PRO A 1000 28.66 1.22 7.96
C PRO A 1000 28.96 2.26 9.06
N GLN A 1001 27.96 2.68 9.85
CA GLN A 1001 28.18 3.53 11.03
C GLN A 1001 28.99 2.78 12.12
N GLN A 1002 28.55 1.57 12.49
CA GLN A 1002 29.17 0.74 13.51
C GLN A 1002 30.62 0.35 13.16
N ILE A 1003 30.93 0.06 11.89
CA ILE A 1003 32.33 -0.22 11.51
C ILE A 1003 33.19 1.04 11.60
N THR A 1004 32.64 2.23 11.29
CA THR A 1004 33.36 3.52 11.39
C THR A 1004 33.67 3.87 12.84
N GLU A 1005 32.70 3.71 13.75
CA GLU A 1005 32.90 3.91 15.20
C GLU A 1005 33.98 2.98 15.76
N ILE A 1006 33.96 1.70 15.36
CA ILE A 1006 34.92 0.70 15.81
C ILE A 1006 36.31 0.92 15.17
N LEU A 1007 36.38 1.36 13.91
CA LEU A 1007 37.64 1.73 13.25
C LEU A 1007 38.36 2.84 14.03
N ALA A 1008 37.64 3.93 14.36
CA ALA A 1008 38.21 5.05 15.10
C ALA A 1008 38.74 4.66 16.49
N GLU A 1009 38.04 3.79 17.23
CA GLU A 1009 38.55 3.27 18.52
C GLU A 1009 39.72 2.28 18.33
N VAL A 1010 39.74 1.45 17.28
CA VAL A 1010 40.86 0.53 16.98
C VAL A 1010 42.13 1.30 16.57
N GLU A 1011 42.01 2.39 15.80
CA GLU A 1011 43.12 3.27 15.46
C GLU A 1011 43.64 4.06 16.68
N LYS A 1012 42.74 4.59 17.49
CA LYS A 1012 43.04 5.25 18.78
C LYS A 1012 43.73 4.32 19.78
N LEU A 1013 43.46 3.01 19.72
CA LEU A 1013 44.18 1.98 20.48
C LEU A 1013 45.57 1.63 19.88
N GLY A 1014 45.92 2.16 18.71
CA GLY A 1014 47.25 2.02 18.11
C GLY A 1014 47.49 0.74 17.31
N PHE A 1015 46.44 0.11 16.76
CA PHE A 1015 46.61 -1.03 15.85
C PHE A 1015 47.08 -0.57 14.45
N ASN A 1016 48.02 -1.30 13.84
CA ASN A 1016 48.52 -1.01 12.48
C ASN A 1016 47.58 -1.61 11.41
N PRO A 1017 46.97 -0.80 10.51
CA PRO A 1017 46.08 -1.27 9.44
C PRO A 1017 46.68 -2.32 8.50
N ASN A 1018 48.00 -2.34 8.33
CA ASN A 1018 48.74 -3.31 7.51
C ASN A 1018 48.83 -4.72 8.13
N THR A 1019 48.01 -5.03 9.14
CA THR A 1019 48.05 -6.31 9.86
C THR A 1019 46.67 -6.94 9.98
N SER A 1020 46.62 -8.27 9.98
CA SER A 1020 45.39 -9.01 10.29
C SER A 1020 44.89 -8.76 11.72
N LEU A 1021 45.76 -8.33 12.63
CA LEU A 1021 45.40 -7.95 14.01
C LEU A 1021 44.43 -6.76 14.03
N PHE A 1022 44.55 -5.79 13.11
CA PHE A 1022 43.60 -4.68 12.99
C PHE A 1022 42.17 -5.17 12.72
N VAL A 1023 42.01 -6.04 11.71
CA VAL A 1023 40.70 -6.63 11.38
C VAL A 1023 40.19 -7.58 12.47
N LEU A 1024 41.08 -8.25 13.20
CA LEU A 1024 40.73 -9.04 14.40
C LEU A 1024 40.32 -8.17 15.60
N ALA A 1025 40.85 -6.96 15.75
CA ALA A 1025 40.44 -5.99 16.76
C ALA A 1025 39.02 -5.49 16.48
N ILE A 1026 38.75 -5.06 15.24
CA ILE A 1026 37.40 -4.69 14.78
C ILE A 1026 36.42 -5.83 15.05
N ARG A 1027 36.77 -7.07 14.66
CA ARG A 1027 35.98 -8.27 14.92
C ARG A 1027 35.68 -8.49 16.41
N SER A 1028 36.66 -8.27 17.27
CA SER A 1028 36.55 -8.57 18.70
C SER A 1028 35.68 -7.56 19.44
N MET A 1029 35.76 -6.28 19.05
CA MET A 1029 34.90 -5.22 19.58
C MET A 1029 33.47 -5.34 19.02
N ALA A 1030 33.31 -5.66 17.73
CA ALA A 1030 32.01 -5.73 17.07
C ALA A 1030 31.06 -6.85 17.54
N VAL A 1031 31.59 -7.89 18.20
CA VAL A 1031 30.78 -9.02 18.71
C VAL A 1031 30.41 -8.90 20.20
N MET A 1032 30.66 -7.74 20.83
CA MET A 1032 30.42 -7.49 22.25
C MET A 1032 29.73 -6.15 22.47
N SER A 1033 28.90 -6.05 23.52
CA SER A 1033 28.43 -4.76 24.03
C SER A 1033 29.55 -4.08 24.83
N LYS A 1034 29.49 -2.74 24.95
CA LYS A 1034 30.39 -1.98 25.82
C LYS A 1034 30.38 -2.50 27.27
N THR A 1035 29.20 -2.83 27.79
CA THR A 1035 29.04 -3.44 29.13
C THR A 1035 29.73 -4.80 29.28
N LEU A 1036 29.66 -5.66 28.26
CA LEU A 1036 30.34 -6.96 28.26
C LEU A 1036 31.87 -6.81 28.04
N TRP A 1037 32.31 -5.75 27.38
CA TRP A 1037 33.71 -5.36 27.31
C TRP A 1037 34.25 -4.94 28.67
N GLU A 1038 33.58 -3.99 29.33
CA GLU A 1038 33.90 -3.50 30.68
C GLU A 1038 33.92 -4.64 31.71
N GLN A 1039 32.93 -5.54 31.70
CA GLN A 1039 32.90 -6.75 32.54
C GLN A 1039 34.10 -7.68 32.32
N LYS A 1040 34.58 -7.83 31.08
CA LYS A 1040 35.77 -8.66 30.80
C LYS A 1040 37.07 -7.97 31.19
N VAL A 1041 37.19 -6.65 31.00
CA VAL A 1041 38.33 -5.88 31.51
C VAL A 1041 38.41 -6.02 33.03
N GLU A 1042 37.29 -5.91 33.74
CA GLU A 1042 37.26 -6.12 35.19
C GLU A 1042 37.57 -7.57 35.60
N ALA A 1043 37.14 -8.56 34.82
CA ALA A 1043 37.50 -9.97 35.03
C ALA A 1043 38.99 -10.29 34.79
N TYR A 1044 39.74 -9.41 34.10
CA TYR A 1044 41.21 -9.45 34.09
C TYR A 1044 41.80 -8.68 35.27
N LYS A 1045 41.30 -7.46 35.56
CA LYS A 1045 41.73 -6.64 36.71
C LYS A 1045 41.60 -7.37 38.05
N SER A 1046 40.62 -8.26 38.21
CA SER A 1046 40.47 -9.11 39.40
C SER A 1046 41.64 -10.08 39.66
N PHE A 1047 42.62 -10.17 38.76
CA PHE A 1047 43.89 -10.89 38.94
C PHE A 1047 45.10 -9.94 39.12
N GLY A 1048 44.88 -8.68 39.54
CA GLY A 1048 45.93 -7.70 39.80
C GLY A 1048 46.48 -6.98 38.56
N LEU A 1049 45.85 -7.16 37.40
CA LEU A 1049 46.25 -6.53 36.15
C LEU A 1049 45.81 -5.05 36.08
N THR A 1050 46.68 -4.19 35.54
CA THR A 1050 46.29 -2.81 35.19
C THR A 1050 45.51 -2.78 33.88
N GLU A 1051 44.70 -1.74 33.67
CA GLU A 1051 43.91 -1.59 32.46
C GLU A 1051 44.77 -1.52 31.18
N ASP A 1052 45.92 -0.83 31.21
CA ASP A 1052 46.88 -0.84 30.09
C ASP A 1052 47.48 -2.23 29.82
N GLN A 1053 47.71 -3.07 30.84
CA GLN A 1053 48.15 -4.45 30.62
C GLN A 1053 47.08 -5.29 29.92
N VAL A 1054 45.79 -5.01 30.17
CA VAL A 1054 44.67 -5.66 29.46
C VAL A 1054 44.57 -5.16 28.02
N TYR A 1055 44.68 -3.86 27.77
CA TYR A 1055 44.72 -3.33 26.39
C TYR A 1055 45.99 -3.75 25.64
N THR A 1056 47.11 -3.98 26.32
CA THR A 1056 48.33 -4.55 25.74
C THR A 1056 48.19 -6.02 25.38
N ALA A 1057 47.52 -6.82 26.23
CA ALA A 1057 47.11 -8.18 25.87
C ALA A 1057 46.16 -8.20 24.65
N PHE A 1058 45.21 -7.26 24.58
CA PHE A 1058 44.33 -7.10 23.43
C PHE A 1058 45.08 -6.72 22.14
N LYS A 1059 46.03 -5.78 22.21
CA LYS A 1059 46.94 -5.42 21.08
C LYS A 1059 47.73 -6.62 20.56
N LEU A 1060 48.20 -7.49 21.44
CA LEU A 1060 49.01 -8.67 21.08
C LEU A 1060 48.18 -9.87 20.56
N GLN A 1061 46.92 -10.02 20.96
CA GLN A 1061 46.00 -11.04 20.41
C GLN A 1061 44.53 -10.64 20.67
N PRO A 1062 43.86 -9.93 19.74
CA PRO A 1062 42.51 -9.41 19.95
C PRO A 1062 41.47 -10.45 20.39
N MET A 1063 41.61 -11.67 19.87
CA MET A 1063 40.71 -12.79 20.14
C MET A 1063 40.64 -13.18 21.63
N CYS A 1064 41.59 -12.76 22.48
CA CYS A 1064 41.52 -12.99 23.92
C CYS A 1064 40.25 -12.37 24.54
N MET A 1065 39.81 -11.21 24.06
CA MET A 1065 38.61 -10.54 24.54
C MET A 1065 37.32 -11.23 24.10
N ILE A 1066 37.30 -12.01 23.01
CA ILE A 1066 36.11 -12.77 22.60
C ILE A 1066 35.85 -13.94 23.57
N THR A 1067 36.90 -14.52 24.17
CA THR A 1067 36.80 -15.64 25.11
C THR A 1067 35.82 -15.34 26.26
N SER A 1068 35.07 -16.35 26.71
CA SER A 1068 34.07 -16.17 27.77
C SER A 1068 34.74 -15.89 29.13
N GLU A 1069 34.12 -15.02 29.92
CA GLU A 1069 34.60 -14.62 31.25
C GLU A 1069 34.89 -15.85 32.16
N LYS A 1070 34.00 -16.84 32.16
CA LYS A 1070 34.17 -18.11 32.88
C LYS A 1070 35.41 -18.89 32.43
N LYS A 1071 35.80 -18.83 31.15
CA LYS A 1071 37.05 -19.43 30.66
C LYS A 1071 38.26 -18.57 31.02
N ILE A 1072 38.17 -17.23 30.91
CA ILE A 1072 39.22 -16.30 31.34
C ILE A 1072 39.57 -16.57 32.80
N LYS A 1073 38.58 -16.50 33.71
CA LYS A 1073 38.76 -16.75 35.14
C LYS A 1073 39.33 -18.15 35.45
N LYS A 1074 38.82 -19.21 34.80
CA LYS A 1074 39.37 -20.58 34.95
C LYS A 1074 40.83 -20.69 34.51
N VAL A 1075 41.19 -20.13 33.35
CA VAL A 1075 42.55 -20.26 32.79
C VAL A 1075 43.54 -19.36 33.54
N MET A 1076 43.17 -18.13 33.90
CA MET A 1076 43.97 -17.26 34.76
C MET A 1076 44.25 -17.91 36.12
N HIS A 1077 43.22 -18.43 36.80
CA HIS A 1077 43.38 -19.12 38.08
C HIS A 1077 44.32 -20.34 37.97
N PHE A 1078 44.29 -21.09 36.87
CA PHE A 1078 45.22 -22.21 36.65
C PHE A 1078 46.66 -21.74 36.39
N LEU A 1079 46.85 -20.76 35.50
CA LEU A 1079 48.17 -20.23 35.18
C LEU A 1079 48.85 -19.59 36.40
N ILE A 1080 48.09 -18.85 37.23
CA ILE A 1080 48.61 -18.22 38.45
C ILE A 1080 48.77 -19.27 39.56
N ASN A 1081 47.69 -19.95 39.99
CA ASN A 1081 47.72 -20.73 41.24
C ASN A 1081 48.26 -22.17 41.10
N LYS A 1082 48.40 -22.70 39.88
CA LYS A 1082 48.95 -24.06 39.64
C LYS A 1082 50.25 -24.06 38.82
N LEU A 1083 50.44 -23.08 37.93
CA LEU A 1083 51.68 -22.90 37.18
C LEU A 1083 52.59 -21.78 37.73
N ASN A 1084 52.16 -21.08 38.79
CA ASN A 1084 52.93 -20.03 39.48
C ASN A 1084 53.42 -18.90 38.55
N MET A 1085 52.63 -18.58 37.52
CA MET A 1085 52.95 -17.55 36.53
C MET A 1085 52.44 -16.17 36.97
N ASP A 1086 53.28 -15.15 36.84
CA ASP A 1086 52.87 -13.74 37.01
C ASP A 1086 51.76 -13.34 36.01
N ALA A 1087 50.81 -12.54 36.48
CA ALA A 1087 49.69 -12.05 35.69
C ALA A 1087 50.14 -11.17 34.51
N SER A 1088 51.12 -10.27 34.71
CA SER A 1088 51.65 -9.40 33.65
C SER A 1088 52.31 -10.23 32.54
N MET A 1089 53.02 -11.31 32.89
CA MET A 1089 53.62 -12.25 31.94
C MET A 1089 52.60 -13.08 31.15
N ILE A 1090 51.46 -13.43 31.76
CA ILE A 1090 50.31 -14.00 31.04
C ILE A 1090 49.71 -12.97 30.06
N CYS A 1091 49.57 -11.70 30.46
CA CYS A 1091 49.12 -10.62 29.58
C CYS A 1091 50.07 -10.32 28.41
N ARG A 1092 51.39 -10.54 28.58
CA ARG A 1092 52.38 -10.52 27.49
C ARG A 1092 52.29 -11.75 26.57
N ASN A 1093 51.60 -12.81 26.99
CA ASN A 1093 51.41 -14.06 26.24
C ASN A 1093 49.92 -14.44 26.09
N PRO A 1094 49.05 -13.55 25.58
CA PRO A 1094 47.58 -13.70 25.62
C PRO A 1094 47.05 -14.92 24.85
N ASN A 1095 47.85 -15.50 23.95
CA ASN A 1095 47.56 -16.76 23.28
C ASN A 1095 47.36 -17.94 24.25
N LEU A 1096 47.93 -17.91 25.46
CA LEU A 1096 47.71 -18.94 26.49
C LEU A 1096 46.24 -19.02 26.90
N LEU A 1097 45.55 -17.87 26.97
CA LEU A 1097 44.13 -17.75 27.33
C LEU A 1097 43.21 -18.41 26.28
N MET A 1098 43.67 -18.50 25.03
CA MET A 1098 42.93 -19.14 23.94
C MET A 1098 42.99 -20.67 23.99
N LEU A 1099 43.99 -21.27 24.64
CA LEU A 1099 44.19 -22.72 24.69
C LEU A 1099 43.05 -23.45 25.44
N SER A 1100 42.94 -24.77 25.25
CA SER A 1100 42.02 -25.58 26.05
C SER A 1100 42.66 -25.90 27.40
N LEU A 1101 41.94 -25.62 28.49
CA LEU A 1101 42.40 -25.96 29.84
C LEU A 1101 42.52 -27.48 29.99
N GLU A 1102 41.41 -28.17 29.74
CA GLU A 1102 41.27 -29.62 29.91
C GLU A 1102 42.03 -30.42 28.83
N LYS A 1103 42.02 -29.99 27.56
CA LYS A 1103 42.64 -30.74 26.45
C LYS A 1103 44.06 -30.30 26.07
N ARG A 1104 44.68 -29.34 26.77
CA ARG A 1104 46.04 -28.87 26.42
C ARG A 1104 46.84 -28.34 27.60
N LEU A 1105 46.31 -27.43 28.40
CA LEU A 1105 47.08 -26.83 29.51
C LEU A 1105 47.36 -27.87 30.60
N ILE A 1106 46.33 -28.52 31.14
CA ILE A 1106 46.48 -29.52 32.20
C ILE A 1106 47.34 -30.72 31.75
N PRO A 1107 47.03 -31.43 30.64
CA PRO A 1107 47.75 -32.66 30.30
C PRO A 1107 49.23 -32.43 29.97
N ARG A 1108 49.54 -31.30 29.32
CA ARG A 1108 50.94 -30.93 29.05
C ARG A 1108 51.68 -30.49 30.30
N SER A 1109 50.99 -29.86 31.26
CA SER A 1109 51.58 -29.53 32.57
C SER A 1109 51.90 -30.82 33.35
N SER A 1110 51.00 -31.81 33.36
CA SER A 1110 51.27 -33.14 33.93
C SER A 1110 52.48 -33.84 33.27
N VAL A 1111 52.59 -33.77 31.93
CA VAL A 1111 53.75 -34.32 31.19
C VAL A 1111 55.06 -33.63 31.58
N LEU A 1112 55.07 -32.30 31.70
CA LEU A 1112 56.25 -31.53 32.11
C LEU A 1112 56.60 -31.79 33.59
N GLN A 1113 55.59 -31.92 34.47
CA GLN A 1113 55.77 -32.27 35.89
C GLN A 1113 56.50 -33.61 36.03
N LEU A 1114 56.05 -34.67 35.34
CA LEU A 1114 56.69 -35.98 35.36
C LEU A 1114 58.12 -35.96 34.81
N LEU A 1115 58.39 -35.17 33.77
CA LEU A 1115 59.72 -35.07 33.18
C LEU A 1115 60.71 -34.30 34.05
N ILE A 1116 60.27 -33.27 34.77
CA ILE A 1116 61.09 -32.53 35.74
C ILE A 1116 61.34 -33.38 36.99
N SER A 1117 60.29 -33.98 37.59
CA SER A 1117 60.46 -34.80 38.80
C SER A 1117 61.27 -36.08 38.58
N SER A 1118 61.43 -36.51 37.33
CA SER A 1118 62.29 -37.64 36.92
C SER A 1118 63.65 -37.21 36.35
N GLY A 1119 64.00 -35.92 36.41
CA GLY A 1119 65.31 -35.39 35.97
C GLY A 1119 65.55 -35.33 34.45
N PHE A 1120 64.57 -35.65 33.61
CA PHE A 1120 64.69 -35.61 32.14
C PHE A 1120 64.50 -34.20 31.55
N LEU A 1121 63.97 -33.26 32.33
CA LEU A 1121 63.95 -31.83 32.06
C LEU A 1121 64.45 -31.07 33.29
N LYS A 1122 65.12 -29.94 33.06
CA LYS A 1122 65.55 -29.02 34.12
C LYS A 1122 64.38 -28.16 34.65
N GLU A 1123 64.59 -27.54 35.81
CA GLU A 1123 63.66 -26.58 36.42
C GLU A 1123 63.70 -25.17 35.79
N ASP A 1124 64.62 -24.90 34.85
CA ASP A 1124 64.78 -23.62 34.14
C ASP A 1124 64.11 -23.59 32.75
N ILE A 1125 63.15 -24.50 32.48
CA ILE A 1125 62.49 -24.58 31.17
C ILE A 1125 61.45 -23.47 30.92
N ASN A 1126 61.49 -22.90 29.70
CA ASN A 1126 60.42 -22.01 29.23
C ASN A 1126 59.12 -22.81 28.99
N ILE A 1127 58.22 -22.81 29.97
CA ILE A 1127 56.92 -23.50 29.91
C ILE A 1127 56.05 -23.00 28.75
N ILE A 1128 56.09 -21.70 28.45
CA ILE A 1128 55.23 -21.06 27.44
C ILE A 1128 55.47 -21.66 26.05
N TYR A 1129 56.72 -21.99 25.71
CA TYR A 1129 57.09 -22.71 24.49
C TYR A 1129 56.39 -24.07 24.40
N TYR A 1130 56.46 -24.89 25.45
CA TYR A 1130 55.89 -26.24 25.48
C TYR A 1130 54.35 -26.25 25.51
N LEU A 1131 53.70 -25.30 26.19
CA LEU A 1131 52.24 -25.15 26.17
C LEU A 1131 51.72 -24.73 24.77
N ARG A 1132 52.46 -23.86 24.07
CA ARG A 1132 52.10 -23.37 22.73
C ARG A 1132 52.43 -24.36 21.61
N MET A 1133 53.48 -25.18 21.75
CA MET A 1133 54.00 -26.13 20.74
C MET A 1133 52.91 -26.88 19.95
N PRO A 1134 53.03 -27.09 18.63
CA PRO A 1134 52.09 -27.90 17.84
C PRO A 1134 51.90 -29.31 18.44
N GLU A 1135 50.71 -29.90 18.28
CA GLU A 1135 50.36 -31.17 18.94
C GLU A 1135 51.28 -32.32 18.55
N GLN A 1136 51.45 -32.55 17.24
CA GLN A 1136 52.36 -33.55 16.71
C GLN A 1136 53.80 -33.37 17.25
N GLN A 1137 54.31 -32.13 17.24
CA GLN A 1137 55.67 -31.85 17.72
C GLN A 1137 55.82 -32.08 19.24
N PHE A 1138 54.79 -31.80 20.04
CA PHE A 1138 54.79 -32.08 21.48
C PHE A 1138 54.78 -33.59 21.75
N VAL A 1139 53.91 -34.33 21.04
CA VAL A 1139 53.83 -35.79 21.11
C VAL A 1139 55.16 -36.42 20.66
N GLU A 1140 55.79 -35.94 19.60
CA GLU A 1140 57.07 -36.48 19.12
C GLU A 1140 58.23 -36.16 20.05
N LYS A 1141 58.44 -34.89 20.42
CA LYS A 1141 59.62 -34.45 21.20
C LYS A 1141 59.60 -34.88 22.66
N LEU A 1142 58.43 -35.03 23.27
CA LEU A 1142 58.29 -35.37 24.69
C LEU A 1142 57.63 -36.74 24.89
N VAL A 1143 56.38 -36.91 24.47
CA VAL A 1143 55.57 -38.09 24.84
C VAL A 1143 56.16 -39.38 24.25
N ARG A 1144 56.33 -39.44 22.93
CA ARG A 1144 56.88 -40.60 22.20
C ARG A 1144 58.36 -40.82 22.55
N LYS A 1145 59.16 -39.74 22.68
CA LYS A 1145 60.58 -39.82 23.04
C LYS A 1145 60.79 -40.48 24.40
N TYR A 1146 60.03 -40.07 25.42
CA TYR A 1146 60.25 -40.55 26.80
C TYR A 1146 59.31 -41.69 27.22
N LYS A 1147 58.29 -42.07 26.42
CA LYS A 1147 57.42 -43.23 26.70
C LYS A 1147 58.16 -44.54 27.08
N PRO A 1148 59.30 -44.92 26.47
CA PRO A 1148 60.04 -46.12 26.87
C PRO A 1148 60.67 -46.04 28.27
N LEU A 1149 60.93 -44.83 28.77
CA LEU A 1149 61.58 -44.56 30.05
C LEU A 1149 60.58 -44.17 31.15
N LEU A 1150 59.45 -43.58 30.77
CA LEU A 1150 58.34 -43.16 31.63
C LEU A 1150 56.99 -43.56 30.99
N PRO A 1151 56.53 -44.82 31.16
CA PRO A 1151 55.27 -45.27 30.55
C PRO A 1151 54.05 -44.40 30.90
N ASN A 1152 54.02 -43.86 32.12
CA ASN A 1152 52.97 -42.97 32.62
C ASN A 1152 52.87 -41.61 31.88
N ILE A 1153 53.84 -41.23 31.06
CA ILE A 1153 53.79 -39.99 30.27
C ILE A 1153 52.60 -39.96 29.29
N VAL A 1154 52.12 -41.13 28.84
CA VAL A 1154 50.93 -41.25 27.99
C VAL A 1154 49.67 -40.95 28.80
N ASN A 1155 49.55 -41.52 30.01
CA ASN A 1155 48.43 -41.26 30.92
C ASN A 1155 48.35 -39.77 31.30
N ALA A 1156 49.50 -39.11 31.49
CA ALA A 1156 49.57 -37.66 31.69
C ALA A 1156 49.09 -36.87 30.45
N HIS A 1157 49.54 -37.24 29.24
CA HIS A 1157 49.12 -36.58 27.99
C HIS A 1157 47.62 -36.75 27.69
N GLU A 1158 47.02 -37.86 28.10
CA GLU A 1158 45.59 -38.11 27.99
C GLU A 1158 44.76 -37.45 29.12
N GLY A 1159 45.40 -36.71 30.03
CA GLY A 1159 44.73 -36.04 31.15
C GLY A 1159 44.27 -36.98 32.27
N ARG A 1160 44.75 -38.23 32.30
CA ARG A 1160 44.43 -39.24 33.33
C ARG A 1160 45.30 -39.12 34.59
N ILE A 1161 46.29 -38.23 34.60
CA ILE A 1161 47.13 -37.91 35.77
C ILE A 1161 46.91 -36.44 36.13
N GLU A 1162 46.45 -36.20 37.35
CA GLU A 1162 46.20 -34.86 37.89
C GLU A 1162 47.49 -34.03 37.94
N PHE A 1163 47.40 -32.76 37.49
CA PHE A 1163 48.48 -31.80 37.63
C PHE A 1163 48.42 -31.16 39.02
N LEU A 1164 49.33 -31.58 39.91
CA LEU A 1164 49.34 -31.12 41.30
C LEU A 1164 49.86 -29.67 41.40
N GLY A 1165 50.84 -29.32 40.56
CA GLY A 1165 51.55 -28.04 40.54
C GLY A 1165 53.06 -28.26 40.38
N PHE A 1166 53.82 -27.17 40.17
CA PHE A 1166 55.29 -27.21 40.24
C PHE A 1166 55.78 -26.82 41.64
N PRO A 1167 56.76 -27.56 42.22
CA PRO A 1167 57.22 -27.31 43.60
C PRO A 1167 58.18 -26.11 43.73
N VAL A 1168 58.67 -25.57 42.62
CA VAL A 1168 59.62 -24.46 42.54
C VAL A 1168 59.07 -23.39 41.59
N ILE A 1169 59.43 -22.12 41.80
CA ILE A 1169 59.19 -21.05 40.83
C ILE A 1169 60.10 -21.29 39.62
N LEU A 1170 59.57 -21.99 38.61
CA LEU A 1170 60.25 -22.20 37.33
C LEU A 1170 60.44 -20.85 36.63
N LYS A 1171 61.63 -20.57 36.10
CA LYS A 1171 61.93 -19.28 35.45
C LYS A 1171 61.13 -19.15 34.15
N SER A 1172 60.23 -18.17 34.16
CA SER A 1172 59.22 -17.83 33.15
C SER A 1172 59.78 -17.11 31.91
#